data_AF-W0RH57-F1
#
_entry.id   AF-W0RH57-F1
#
_cell.length_a   1.000
_cell.length_b   1.000
_cell.length_c   1.000
_cell.angle_alpha   90.00
_cell.angle_beta   90.00
_cell.angle_gamma   90.00
#
_symmetry.space_group_name_H-M   'P 1'
#
loop_
_entity.id
_entity.type
_entity.pdbx_description
1 polymer ?
#
loop_
_entity_poly.entity_id
_entity_poly.type
_entity_poly.pdbx_seq_one_letter_code
_entity_poly.pdbx_strand_id
1 'polypeptide(L)'
;MEQAGDTMGRRTTGRRVRKLPRAVARWLSAHRPLIGAGMAILLGGLAATAGYSRDRRGGVAANDRSAMARATAAADSLERLAWLDELSHTTTPSLDDDGVLALGYLARAALGTGSPFRLAEFALRDPRLPAALGRTVAWAVLARTAQDSGLVYATDATAFRAATGIGPIPVSRHRALIDSVVFGEDDARTGEAAVRIGYSLAVAEGTLSGSAATVATRVAAQVRDRRLAREDALRLLRASAADHEDTPDALALLVRWRADRRFAVEAPLLSAALRPDEAAAVRAGVALRDELRRETDAAERVVPDSSGVGRESTTIAESAPTLLPPRTARRLAELPSVRGGPPEAPVAVAAAAYRRQLERDATRRVADGDSVAARGAALAGVRRRFADRVRSEETLVAELGLAAQTPVGTPPDVAGVALAAAVSMRPFAQDTLLPIADPRGTNAATATPEALVARFGLRTVTFDASVPAAWRPYHLAQLAAALEDLRTVLPWAEFDGLAVRVGESAKRDSALALHDPSSRTLYLPAASGAGTIAHELAHDLDWQTARTRLAVRGTYSTDRLVRTQGNGGTLAVAVRGLTAARPRNAPAGSGGSPERPAELFARGVDWYVATALAAAGRSNGALSAVQDEALAGYAGVVPPEAGDGVADALVRLLGDMTVVPPVSRDRFLARWGMTGAPSALSLVRSTWSTMPWWGTERAIRSFGLTMPLSCVTEPAAKATAGTWRSALLGAAAESRARGMLRSRGRQWAAPARWSWEARSTLGGPWNPALGDSAVARTRDALLRAIVWDDAARHPLVDGDVAVLGDEALRACR
;
A
#
# COMPACT_ATOMS: atom_id res chain seq x y z
N MET A 1 87.22 22.80 -21.68
CA MET A 1 86.74 23.85 -20.76
C MET A 1 86.43 23.15 -19.43
N GLU A 2 87.46 22.66 -18.75
CA GLU A 2 88.33 23.40 -17.79
C GLU A 2 87.56 23.59 -16.47
N GLN A 3 87.96 23.07 -15.30
CA GLN A 3 89.27 22.63 -14.77
C GLN A 3 89.03 21.35 -13.91
N ALA A 4 89.77 20.23 -13.99
CA ALA A 4 91.20 19.99 -13.65
C ALA A 4 91.55 20.53 -12.25
N GLY A 5 92.15 19.83 -11.29
CA GLY A 5 92.86 18.56 -11.24
C GLY A 5 93.90 18.64 -10.11
N ASP A 6 94.21 17.48 -9.51
CA ASP A 6 95.46 17.14 -8.80
C ASP A 6 95.81 17.82 -7.46
N THR A 7 96.38 17.16 -6.45
CA THR A 7 97.37 16.05 -6.46
C THR A 7 97.26 15.04 -5.30
N MET A 8 97.63 13.79 -5.61
CA MET A 8 98.44 12.81 -4.84
C MET A 8 99.13 13.34 -3.56
N GLY A 9 99.34 12.61 -2.47
CA GLY A 9 99.41 11.17 -2.22
C GLY A 9 100.60 10.90 -1.28
N ARG A 10 100.40 10.26 -0.11
CA ARG A 10 101.48 9.60 0.63
C ARG A 10 100.97 8.47 1.53
N ARG A 11 101.76 7.39 1.50
CA ARG A 11 101.54 6.04 2.01
C ARG A 11 101.82 5.87 3.51
N THR A 12 101.16 4.86 4.09
CA THR A 12 101.59 3.91 5.17
C THR A 12 101.93 4.51 6.54
N THR A 13 101.32 4.09 7.66
CA THR A 13 101.40 2.75 8.28
C THR A 13 100.36 2.65 9.42
N GLY A 14 99.85 1.45 9.69
CA GLY A 14 98.61 1.26 10.44
C GLY A 14 98.70 1.22 11.98
N ARG A 15 97.51 1.25 12.62
CA ARG A 15 97.17 0.47 13.81
C ARG A 15 95.69 0.62 14.19
N ARG A 16 94.99 -0.53 14.19
CA ARG A 16 93.86 -0.93 15.06
C ARG A 16 92.61 -0.03 15.11
N VAL A 17 91.69 -0.27 14.16
CA VAL A 17 90.24 -0.06 14.36
C VAL A 17 89.57 -1.40 14.62
N ARG A 18 89.22 -1.67 15.87
CA ARG A 18 88.23 -2.70 16.24
C ARG A 18 87.59 -2.24 17.55
N LYS A 19 86.38 -1.66 17.49
CA LYS A 19 85.35 -1.79 18.55
C LYS A 19 84.00 -1.07 18.32
N LEU A 20 83.72 -0.43 17.17
CA LEU A 20 82.37 0.14 16.93
C LEU A 20 81.31 -0.79 16.30
N PRO A 21 81.61 -1.80 15.43
CA PRO A 21 80.55 -2.58 14.77
C PRO A 21 79.83 -3.57 15.71
N ARG A 22 80.48 -3.97 16.81
CA ARG A 22 79.93 -4.98 17.74
C ARG A 22 78.93 -4.40 18.74
N ALA A 23 79.04 -3.11 19.07
CA ALA A 23 78.10 -2.46 19.99
C ALA A 23 76.74 -2.27 19.32
N VAL A 24 76.73 -1.79 18.07
CA VAL A 24 75.51 -1.62 17.27
C VAL A 24 74.86 -2.98 16.93
N ALA A 25 75.67 -3.98 16.55
CA ALA A 25 75.16 -5.33 16.29
C ALA A 25 74.56 -5.99 17.55
N ARG A 26 75.18 -5.81 18.74
CA ARG A 26 74.61 -6.31 20.00
C ARG A 26 73.35 -5.58 20.40
N TRP A 27 73.32 -4.25 20.23
CA TRP A 27 72.14 -3.44 20.53
C TRP A 27 70.95 -3.85 19.65
N LEU A 28 71.16 -4.04 18.34
CA LEU A 28 70.14 -4.54 17.41
C LEU A 28 69.73 -6.00 17.71
N SER A 29 70.64 -6.84 18.18
CA SER A 29 70.31 -8.23 18.58
C SER A 29 69.52 -8.32 19.89
N ALA A 30 69.80 -7.45 20.85
CA ALA A 30 69.13 -7.42 22.15
C ALA A 30 67.70 -6.86 22.04
N HIS A 31 67.48 -5.93 21.11
CA HIS A 31 66.18 -5.28 20.90
C HIS A 31 65.40 -5.88 19.71
N ARG A 32 65.92 -6.91 19.03
CA ARG A 32 65.22 -7.66 17.97
C ARG A 32 63.78 -8.09 18.35
N PRO A 33 63.51 -8.65 19.54
CA PRO A 33 62.14 -8.99 19.92
C PRO A 33 61.26 -7.75 20.15
N LEU A 34 61.82 -6.64 20.64
CA LEU A 34 61.09 -5.38 20.84
C LEU A 34 60.81 -4.64 19.52
N ILE A 35 61.74 -4.68 18.57
CA ILE A 35 61.57 -4.13 17.22
C ILE A 35 60.55 -4.98 16.44
N GLY A 36 60.61 -6.30 16.57
CA GLY A 36 59.62 -7.22 15.99
C GLY A 36 58.22 -7.01 16.59
N ALA A 37 58.11 -6.89 17.91
CA ALA A 37 56.85 -6.57 18.58
C ALA A 37 56.32 -5.18 18.19
N GLY A 38 57.20 -4.17 18.11
CA GLY A 38 56.83 -2.82 17.67
C GLY A 38 56.33 -2.80 16.23
N MET A 39 56.98 -3.51 15.30
CA MET A 39 56.50 -3.66 13.92
C MET A 39 55.19 -4.45 13.85
N ALA A 40 55.02 -5.52 14.64
CA ALA A 40 53.78 -6.29 14.67
C ALA A 40 52.61 -5.48 15.22
N ILE A 41 52.84 -4.62 16.22
CA ILE A 41 51.84 -3.69 16.76
C ILE A 41 51.52 -2.58 15.75
N LEU A 42 52.53 -2.05 15.04
CA LEU A 42 52.32 -1.06 13.98
C LEU A 42 51.56 -1.65 12.78
N LEU A 43 51.92 -2.85 12.33
CA LEU A 43 51.24 -3.56 11.25
C LEU A 43 49.85 -4.03 11.68
N GLY A 44 49.69 -4.50 12.92
CA GLY A 44 48.39 -4.84 13.51
C GLY A 44 47.51 -3.61 13.69
N GLY A 45 48.07 -2.46 14.07
CA GLY A 45 47.39 -1.17 14.15
C GLY A 45 47.03 -0.60 12.78
N LEU A 46 47.89 -0.76 11.77
CA LEU A 46 47.60 -0.41 10.38
C LEU A 46 46.54 -1.33 9.76
N ALA A 47 46.59 -2.63 10.06
CA ALA A 47 45.57 -3.59 9.63
C ALA A 47 44.23 -3.36 10.36
N ALA A 48 44.26 -3.03 11.65
CA ALA A 48 43.07 -2.68 12.42
C ALA A 48 42.48 -1.34 11.99
N THR A 49 43.30 -0.33 11.68
CA THR A 49 42.81 0.95 11.12
C THR A 49 42.36 0.82 9.66
N ALA A 50 42.99 -0.04 8.86
CA ALA A 50 42.52 -0.40 7.51
C ALA A 50 41.22 -1.21 7.55
N GLY A 51 41.06 -2.11 8.53
CA GLY A 51 39.83 -2.86 8.80
C GLY A 51 38.71 -1.96 9.32
N TYR A 52 39.01 -1.09 10.29
CA TYR A 52 38.09 -0.13 10.89
C TYR A 52 37.68 0.99 9.90
N SER A 53 38.57 1.37 8.97
CA SER A 53 38.23 2.27 7.86
C SER A 53 37.49 1.57 6.72
N ARG A 54 37.65 0.26 6.52
CA ARG A 54 36.76 -0.56 5.68
C ARG A 54 35.35 -0.64 6.25
N ASP A 55 35.23 -0.82 7.57
CA ASP A 55 33.94 -0.84 8.28
C ASP A 55 33.25 0.53 8.26
N ARG A 56 34.01 1.63 8.38
CA ARG A 56 33.45 3.00 8.27
C ARG A 56 33.14 3.45 6.84
N ARG A 57 33.80 2.88 5.82
CA ARG A 57 33.46 3.12 4.41
C ARG A 57 32.31 2.21 3.96
N GLY A 58 31.26 2.16 4.78
CA GLY A 58 29.97 1.49 4.59
C GLY A 58 29.96 0.50 3.46
N GLY A 59 30.16 -0.79 3.79
CA GLY A 59 30.35 -1.95 2.92
C GLY A 59 29.67 -1.95 1.54
N VAL A 60 30.05 -1.05 0.65
CA VAL A 60 29.60 -0.96 -0.74
C VAL A 60 30.83 -1.04 -1.61
N ALA A 61 30.78 -1.89 -2.64
CA ALA A 61 31.85 -2.06 -3.60
C ALA A 61 32.29 -0.71 -4.19
N ALA A 62 33.60 -0.52 -4.41
CA ALA A 62 34.10 0.71 -5.00
C ALA A 62 33.47 0.97 -6.39
N ASN A 63 33.31 -0.09 -7.18
CA ASN A 63 32.69 -0.04 -8.51
C ASN A 63 31.22 0.39 -8.44
N ASP A 64 30.44 -0.18 -7.51
CA ASP A 64 29.04 0.19 -7.30
C ASP A 64 28.90 1.66 -6.88
N ARG A 65 29.76 2.15 -5.98
CA ARG A 65 29.78 3.57 -5.59
C ARG A 65 30.07 4.49 -6.78
N SER A 66 31.07 4.16 -7.59
CA SER A 66 31.40 4.94 -8.78
C SER A 66 30.29 4.89 -9.83
N ALA A 67 29.63 3.74 -10.00
CA ALA A 67 28.48 3.60 -10.89
C ALA A 67 27.29 4.45 -10.43
N MET A 68 26.94 4.39 -9.14
CA MET A 68 25.89 5.24 -8.56
C MET A 68 26.21 6.73 -8.71
N ALA A 69 27.44 7.17 -8.39
CA ALA A 69 27.82 8.57 -8.52
C ALA A 69 27.72 9.08 -9.97
N ARG A 70 28.18 8.29 -10.96
CA ARG A 70 28.03 8.63 -12.37
C ARG A 70 26.57 8.68 -12.80
N ALA A 71 25.76 7.72 -12.35
CA ALA A 71 24.35 7.65 -12.68
C ALA A 71 23.55 8.80 -12.09
N THR A 72 23.82 9.19 -10.83
CA THR A 72 23.26 10.40 -10.21
C THR A 72 23.63 11.63 -11.02
N ALA A 73 24.91 11.82 -11.35
CA ALA A 73 25.35 12.98 -12.15
C ALA A 73 24.68 13.03 -13.54
N ALA A 74 24.49 11.87 -14.18
CA ALA A 74 23.78 11.78 -15.46
C ALA A 74 22.28 12.11 -15.31
N ALA A 75 21.60 11.56 -14.30
CA ALA A 75 20.21 11.86 -14.00
C ALA A 75 19.99 13.35 -13.72
N ASP A 76 20.85 13.96 -12.89
CA ASP A 76 20.79 15.39 -12.58
C ASP A 76 21.08 16.24 -13.82
N SER A 77 21.92 15.75 -14.75
CA SER A 77 22.15 16.42 -16.03
C SER A 77 20.91 16.40 -16.93
N LEU A 78 20.21 15.26 -17.02
CA LEU A 78 18.96 15.15 -17.78
C LEU A 78 17.89 16.07 -17.20
N GLU A 79 17.75 16.12 -15.87
CA GLU A 79 16.80 17.01 -15.20
C GLU A 79 17.13 18.49 -15.45
N ARG A 80 18.41 18.87 -15.36
CA ARG A 80 18.84 20.24 -15.69
C ARG A 80 18.53 20.58 -17.15
N LEU A 81 18.81 19.69 -18.10
CA LEU A 81 18.49 19.92 -19.52
C LEU A 81 16.99 20.09 -19.74
N ALA A 82 16.16 19.28 -19.09
CA ALA A 82 14.71 19.40 -19.17
C ALA A 82 14.21 20.77 -18.65
N TRP A 83 14.77 21.26 -17.55
CA TRP A 83 14.42 22.60 -17.02
C TRP A 83 14.98 23.73 -17.88
N LEU A 84 16.17 23.58 -18.46
CA LEU A 84 16.72 24.54 -19.41
C LEU A 84 15.85 24.63 -20.67
N ASP A 85 15.37 23.52 -21.21
CA ASP A 85 14.43 23.49 -22.34
C ASP A 85 13.11 24.20 -22.03
N GLU A 86 12.65 24.14 -20.78
CA GLU A 86 11.46 24.86 -20.32
C GLU A 86 11.71 26.37 -20.28
N LEU A 87 12.78 26.79 -19.59
CA LEU A 87 13.08 28.19 -19.32
C LEU A 87 13.57 28.97 -20.56
N SER A 88 14.36 28.33 -21.42
CA SER A 88 14.97 28.97 -22.59
C SER A 88 14.00 29.17 -23.75
N HIS A 89 12.82 28.54 -23.67
CA HIS A 89 11.81 28.52 -24.72
C HIS A 89 12.34 28.14 -26.12
N THR A 90 13.46 27.43 -26.22
CA THR A 90 14.09 27.02 -27.49
C THR A 90 13.12 26.23 -28.36
N THR A 91 13.26 26.39 -29.68
CA THR A 91 12.48 25.66 -30.70
C THR A 91 12.94 24.23 -30.90
N THR A 92 14.22 23.95 -30.63
CA THR A 92 14.80 22.60 -30.66
C THR A 92 15.07 22.16 -29.22
N PRO A 93 14.40 21.12 -28.71
CA PRO A 93 14.65 20.62 -27.37
C PRO A 93 16.04 19.96 -27.29
N SER A 94 16.76 20.22 -26.21
CA SER A 94 18.08 19.66 -25.93
C SER A 94 17.98 18.17 -25.54
N LEU A 95 16.85 17.76 -24.99
CA LEU A 95 16.59 16.37 -24.61
C LEU A 95 16.08 15.57 -25.82
N ASP A 96 16.62 14.39 -26.09
CA ASP A 96 16.05 13.44 -27.06
C ASP A 96 14.94 12.60 -26.43
N ASP A 97 14.30 11.72 -27.21
CA ASP A 97 13.19 10.89 -26.72
C ASP A 97 13.66 9.84 -25.70
N ASP A 98 14.88 9.35 -25.84
CA ASP A 98 15.53 8.44 -24.88
C ASP A 98 15.71 9.13 -23.51
N GLY A 99 16.15 10.39 -23.50
CA GLY A 99 16.24 11.23 -22.31
C GLY A 99 14.88 11.52 -21.68
N VAL A 100 13.83 11.75 -22.50
CA VAL A 100 12.44 11.90 -22.02
C VAL A 100 11.96 10.63 -21.32
N LEU A 101 12.20 9.45 -21.92
CA LEU A 101 11.85 8.16 -21.33
C LEU A 101 12.62 7.89 -20.04
N ALA A 102 13.92 8.21 -20.01
CA ALA A 102 14.75 8.10 -18.81
C ALA A 102 14.20 8.95 -17.65
N LEU A 103 13.81 10.20 -17.91
CA LEU A 103 13.13 11.05 -16.92
C LEU A 103 11.76 10.49 -16.51
N GLY A 104 11.03 9.85 -17.42
CA GLY A 104 9.78 9.14 -17.12
C GLY A 104 9.98 8.00 -16.10
N TYR A 105 11.08 7.25 -16.17
CA TYR A 105 11.43 6.25 -15.15
C TYR A 105 11.71 6.89 -13.79
N LEU A 106 12.48 7.98 -13.75
CA LEU A 106 12.78 8.68 -12.51
C LEU A 106 11.51 9.29 -11.89
N ALA A 107 10.62 9.83 -12.72
CA ALA A 107 9.32 10.35 -12.29
C ALA A 107 8.40 9.26 -11.71
N ARG A 108 8.41 8.05 -12.28
CA ARG A 108 7.70 6.88 -11.74
C ARG A 108 8.24 6.44 -10.39
N ALA A 109 9.57 6.39 -10.25
CA ALA A 109 10.22 6.09 -8.98
C ALA A 109 9.90 7.16 -7.93
N ALA A 110 9.88 8.44 -8.33
CA ALA A 110 9.48 9.53 -7.45
C ALA A 110 8.03 9.44 -7.01
N LEU A 111 7.10 9.17 -7.93
CA LEU A 111 5.69 8.99 -7.58
C LEU A 111 5.44 7.72 -6.73
N GLY A 112 6.37 6.76 -6.77
CA GLY A 112 6.24 5.48 -6.06
C GLY A 112 5.26 4.54 -6.76
N THR A 113 5.25 4.52 -8.10
CA THR A 113 4.45 3.56 -8.87
C THR A 113 5.15 2.19 -8.87
N GLY A 114 4.74 1.33 -7.93
CA GLY A 114 5.39 0.04 -7.72
C GLY A 114 6.76 0.16 -7.04
N SER A 115 7.57 -0.89 -7.16
CA SER A 115 8.88 -0.99 -6.51
C SER A 115 9.99 -0.31 -7.32
N PRO A 116 10.94 0.42 -6.69
CA PRO A 116 12.10 0.96 -7.39
C PRO A 116 12.98 -0.15 -7.99
N PHE A 117 13.00 -1.35 -7.41
CA PHE A 117 13.74 -2.48 -7.95
C PHE A 117 13.06 -3.04 -9.22
N ARG A 118 11.72 -3.07 -9.24
CA ARG A 118 10.94 -3.35 -10.46
C ARG A 118 11.24 -2.36 -11.56
N LEU A 119 11.22 -1.06 -11.24
CA LEU A 119 11.52 -0.01 -12.21
C LEU A 119 12.96 -0.08 -12.72
N ALA A 120 13.93 -0.42 -11.86
CA ALA A 120 15.31 -0.62 -12.27
C ALA A 120 15.47 -1.83 -13.22
N GLU A 121 14.86 -2.98 -12.90
CA GLU A 121 14.86 -4.14 -13.80
C GLU A 121 14.14 -3.85 -15.12
N PHE A 122 13.05 -3.09 -15.08
CA PHE A 122 12.36 -2.65 -16.28
C PHE A 122 13.25 -1.77 -17.16
N ALA A 123 13.97 -0.80 -16.58
CA ALA A 123 14.90 0.04 -17.33
C ALA A 123 16.03 -0.76 -17.98
N LEU A 124 16.48 -1.86 -17.35
CA LEU A 124 17.49 -2.75 -17.92
C LEU A 124 17.01 -3.56 -19.13
N ARG A 125 15.69 -3.76 -19.25
CA ARG A 125 15.07 -4.60 -20.29
C ARG A 125 14.25 -3.82 -21.31
N ASP A 126 14.04 -2.52 -21.09
CA ASP A 126 13.20 -1.70 -21.97
C ASP A 126 13.88 -1.52 -23.34
N PRO A 127 13.31 -2.10 -24.43
CA PRO A 127 13.90 -2.00 -25.76
C PRO A 127 13.86 -0.58 -26.33
N ARG A 128 13.09 0.33 -25.71
CA ARG A 128 13.00 1.74 -26.09
C ARG A 128 14.17 2.56 -25.54
N LEU A 129 14.95 2.02 -24.59
CA LEU A 129 16.13 2.68 -24.05
C LEU A 129 17.41 2.02 -24.60
N PRO A 130 18.43 2.80 -25.01
CA PRO A 130 19.76 2.26 -25.26
C PRO A 130 20.27 1.54 -24.01
N ALA A 131 20.88 0.36 -24.17
CA ALA A 131 21.30 -0.47 -23.03
C ALA A 131 22.16 0.27 -21.98
N ALA A 132 23.06 1.16 -22.45
CA ALA A 132 23.88 1.99 -21.57
C ALA A 132 23.04 3.02 -20.78
N LEU A 133 22.05 3.62 -21.41
CA LEU A 133 21.13 4.55 -20.74
C LEU A 133 20.20 3.80 -19.78
N GLY A 134 19.63 2.66 -20.19
CA GLY A 134 18.83 1.80 -19.30
C GLY A 134 19.58 1.39 -18.04
N ARG A 135 20.86 1.00 -18.18
CA ARG A 135 21.74 0.72 -17.04
C ARG A 135 22.03 1.96 -16.18
N THR A 136 22.18 3.13 -16.81
CA THR A 136 22.36 4.42 -16.10
C THR A 136 21.10 4.77 -15.28
N VAL A 137 19.91 4.63 -15.86
CA VAL A 137 18.63 4.85 -15.18
C VAL A 137 18.45 3.88 -14.02
N ALA A 138 18.75 2.58 -14.21
CA ALA A 138 18.67 1.58 -13.15
C ALA A 138 19.58 1.93 -11.96
N TRP A 139 20.82 2.34 -12.22
CA TRP A 139 21.73 2.83 -11.18
C TRP A 139 21.23 4.12 -10.51
N ALA A 140 20.64 5.05 -11.26
CA ALA A 140 20.11 6.29 -10.71
C ALA A 140 18.90 6.04 -9.78
N VAL A 141 17.99 5.13 -10.15
CA VAL A 141 16.87 4.70 -9.30
C VAL A 141 17.41 4.05 -8.02
N LEU A 142 18.39 3.15 -8.12
CA LEU A 142 19.00 2.51 -6.96
C LEU A 142 19.72 3.52 -6.05
N ALA A 143 20.47 4.45 -6.63
CA ALA A 143 21.19 5.49 -5.88
C ALA A 143 20.22 6.40 -5.11
N ARG A 144 19.14 6.89 -5.75
CA ARG A 144 18.11 7.71 -5.11
C ARG A 144 17.38 6.95 -4.00
N THR A 145 17.14 5.65 -4.19
CA THR A 145 16.54 4.78 -3.18
C THR A 145 17.46 4.61 -1.96
N ALA A 146 18.77 4.41 -2.17
CA ALA A 146 19.73 4.20 -1.08
C ALA A 146 20.02 5.48 -0.26
N GLN A 147 20.02 6.65 -0.92
CA GLN A 147 20.40 7.93 -0.31
C GLN A 147 19.30 8.56 0.55
N ASP A 148 18.05 8.06 0.48
CA ASP A 148 16.87 8.66 1.14
C ASP A 148 16.74 10.16 0.90
N SER A 149 16.93 10.56 -0.36
CA SER A 149 16.86 11.96 -0.78
C SER A 149 15.43 12.53 -0.75
N GLY A 150 14.44 11.75 -0.32
CA GLY A 150 13.03 12.08 -0.49
C GLY A 150 12.54 12.06 -1.94
N LEU A 151 13.39 11.67 -2.90
CA LEU A 151 13.09 11.67 -4.34
C LEU A 151 12.45 10.37 -4.84
N VAL A 152 12.30 9.35 -4.01
CA VAL A 152 11.60 8.09 -4.31
C VAL A 152 10.44 7.95 -3.32
N TYR A 153 9.25 7.57 -3.80
CA TYR A 153 8.00 7.61 -3.01
C TYR A 153 7.69 9.00 -2.41
N ALA A 154 7.96 10.05 -3.19
CA ALA A 154 7.56 11.42 -2.91
C ALA A 154 6.03 11.53 -2.96
N THR A 155 5.44 11.89 -1.83
CA THR A 155 3.99 12.11 -1.73
C THR A 155 3.69 13.60 -1.88
N ASP A 156 2.80 13.95 -2.81
CA ASP A 156 2.26 15.30 -2.89
C ASP A 156 1.32 15.56 -1.70
N ALA A 157 1.73 16.45 -0.79
CA ALA A 157 0.98 16.79 0.41
C ALA A 157 -0.40 17.40 0.09
N THR A 158 -0.57 17.95 -1.12
CA THR A 158 -1.86 18.49 -1.56
C THR A 158 -2.98 17.44 -1.62
N ALA A 159 -2.64 16.14 -1.69
CA ALA A 159 -3.61 15.04 -1.62
C ALA A 159 -4.47 15.09 -0.32
N PHE A 160 -3.93 15.62 0.78
CA PHE A 160 -4.70 15.82 2.01
C PHE A 160 -5.78 16.90 1.87
N ARG A 161 -5.57 17.94 1.05
CA ARG A 161 -6.55 19.02 0.87
C ARG A 161 -7.86 18.53 0.26
N ALA A 162 -7.81 17.52 -0.62
CA ALA A 162 -8.99 16.89 -1.20
C ALA A 162 -9.84 16.14 -0.16
N ALA A 163 -9.21 15.63 0.89
CA ALA A 163 -9.82 14.75 1.86
C ALA A 163 -10.31 15.46 3.13
N THR A 164 -9.61 16.53 3.54
CA THR A 164 -9.93 17.27 4.78
C THR A 164 -10.94 18.38 4.57
N GLY A 165 -11.17 18.84 3.33
CA GLY A 165 -12.04 20.00 3.08
C GLY A 165 -11.63 21.18 3.94
N ILE A 166 -10.43 21.72 3.73
CA ILE A 166 -9.80 22.75 4.61
C ILE A 166 -9.95 22.35 6.09
N GLY A 167 -9.54 21.12 6.42
CA GLY A 167 -9.43 20.72 7.82
C GLY A 167 -8.44 21.64 8.56
N PRO A 168 -8.56 21.76 9.89
CA PRO A 168 -7.82 22.76 10.66
C PRO A 168 -6.31 22.46 10.75
N ILE A 169 -5.88 21.22 10.46
CA ILE A 169 -4.48 20.80 10.50
C ILE A 169 -3.82 21.05 9.12
N PRO A 170 -2.68 21.77 9.06
CA PRO A 170 -1.93 21.95 7.82
C PRO A 170 -1.49 20.63 7.18
N VAL A 171 -1.46 20.57 5.85
CA VAL A 171 -1.13 19.34 5.11
C VAL A 171 0.31 18.86 5.34
N SER A 172 1.27 19.78 5.45
CA SER A 172 2.65 19.46 5.83
C SER A 172 2.75 18.87 7.23
N ARG A 173 1.89 19.29 8.16
CA ARG A 173 1.84 18.73 9.51
C ARG A 173 1.35 17.28 9.50
N HIS A 174 0.32 16.96 8.72
CA HIS A 174 -0.10 15.56 8.52
C HIS A 174 1.04 14.70 7.96
N ARG A 175 1.78 15.21 6.96
CA ARG A 175 2.94 14.47 6.42
C ARG A 175 4.02 14.26 7.47
N ALA A 176 4.39 15.31 8.22
CA ALA A 176 5.42 15.23 9.25
C ALA A 176 5.06 14.23 10.36
N LEU A 177 3.79 14.20 10.79
CA LEU A 177 3.31 13.23 11.78
C LEU A 177 3.42 11.79 11.27
N ILE A 178 3.00 11.54 10.03
CA ILE A 178 3.09 10.20 9.42
C ILE A 178 4.55 9.78 9.27
N ASP A 179 5.42 10.65 8.76
CA ASP A 179 6.86 10.37 8.65
C ASP A 179 7.46 10.08 10.03
N SER A 180 7.16 10.89 11.04
CA SER A 180 7.66 10.69 12.41
C SER A 180 7.23 9.34 13.00
N VAL A 181 5.99 8.90 12.79
CA VAL A 181 5.50 7.62 13.34
C VAL A 181 6.08 6.44 12.58
N VAL A 182 6.15 6.50 11.25
CA VAL A 182 6.68 5.38 10.45
C VAL A 182 8.19 5.22 10.64
N PHE A 183 8.95 6.30 10.78
CA PHE A 183 10.40 6.22 11.03
C PHE A 183 10.76 6.06 12.52
N GLY A 184 9.83 6.36 13.44
CA GLY A 184 10.06 6.22 14.88
C GLY A 184 10.03 4.79 15.41
N GLU A 185 9.37 3.87 14.70
CA GLU A 185 9.26 2.46 15.09
C GLU A 185 10.43 1.60 14.56
N ASP A 186 10.71 0.46 15.19
CA ASP A 186 11.77 -0.45 14.73
C ASP A 186 11.45 -1.11 13.37
N ASP A 187 10.18 -1.40 13.11
CA ASP A 187 9.68 -1.87 11.82
C ASP A 187 8.75 -0.81 11.19
N ALA A 188 9.02 -0.45 9.93
CA ALA A 188 8.19 0.44 9.14
C ALA A 188 6.72 0.01 9.07
N ARG A 189 6.45 -1.31 9.12
CA ARG A 189 5.10 -1.89 9.09
C ARG A 189 4.34 -1.62 10.38
N THR A 190 5.03 -1.66 11.52
CA THR A 190 4.47 -1.30 12.83
C THR A 190 4.06 0.17 12.84
N GLY A 191 4.93 1.06 12.35
CA GLY A 191 4.63 2.49 12.25
C GLY A 191 3.48 2.79 11.26
N GLU A 192 3.41 2.11 10.13
CA GLU A 192 2.26 2.21 9.22
C GLU A 192 0.95 1.79 9.90
N ALA A 193 0.96 0.64 10.60
CA ALA A 193 -0.20 0.15 11.35
C ALA A 193 -0.63 1.14 12.44
N ALA A 194 0.33 1.76 13.14
CA ALA A 194 0.07 2.81 14.11
C ALA A 194 -0.64 4.01 13.48
N VAL A 195 -0.20 4.46 12.29
CA VAL A 195 -0.87 5.54 11.56
C VAL A 195 -2.32 5.17 11.22
N ARG A 196 -2.55 3.95 10.70
CA ARG A 196 -3.90 3.46 10.37
C ARG A 196 -4.80 3.44 11.62
N ILE A 197 -4.29 2.97 12.76
CA ILE A 197 -5.02 2.96 14.03
C ILE A 197 -5.32 4.39 14.49
N GLY A 198 -4.31 5.25 14.57
CA GLY A 198 -4.45 6.61 15.09
C GLY A 198 -5.41 7.48 14.27
N TYR A 199 -5.31 7.44 12.94
CA TYR A 199 -6.24 8.15 12.07
C TYR A 199 -7.65 7.56 12.11
N SER A 200 -7.79 6.25 12.25
CA SER A 200 -9.11 5.63 12.46
C SER A 200 -9.72 6.12 13.77
N LEU A 201 -8.98 6.08 14.89
CA LEU A 201 -9.48 6.58 16.17
C LEU A 201 -9.85 8.08 16.11
N ALA A 202 -9.09 8.91 15.39
CA ALA A 202 -9.43 10.31 15.16
C ALA A 202 -10.72 10.50 14.34
N VAL A 203 -10.99 9.63 13.36
CA VAL A 203 -12.28 9.59 12.66
C VAL A 203 -13.41 9.18 13.60
N ALA A 204 -13.17 8.20 14.47
CA ALA A 204 -14.14 7.77 15.49
C ALA A 204 -14.52 8.92 16.43
N GLU A 205 -13.54 9.75 16.77
CA GLU A 205 -13.68 10.97 17.56
C GLU A 205 -14.36 12.13 16.81
N GLY A 206 -14.41 12.06 15.49
CA GLY A 206 -14.97 13.12 14.65
C GLY A 206 -14.11 14.38 14.58
N THR A 207 -12.81 14.26 14.88
CA THR A 207 -11.78 15.29 14.62
C THR A 207 -11.32 15.26 13.17
N LEU A 208 -11.37 14.09 12.52
CA LEU A 208 -11.02 13.90 11.11
C LEU A 208 -12.15 13.26 10.30
N SER A 209 -12.14 13.46 8.99
CA SER A 209 -13.05 12.79 8.05
C SER A 209 -12.56 11.38 7.67
N GLY A 210 -13.47 10.50 7.26
CA GLY A 210 -13.09 9.17 6.74
C GLY A 210 -12.19 9.25 5.50
N SER A 211 -12.38 10.27 4.66
CA SER A 211 -11.50 10.56 3.52
C SER A 211 -10.07 10.88 3.98
N ALA A 212 -9.91 11.65 5.07
CA ALA A 212 -8.59 12.00 5.60
C ALA A 212 -7.84 10.75 6.11
N ALA A 213 -8.53 9.83 6.79
CA ALA A 213 -7.95 8.55 7.19
C ALA A 213 -7.57 7.66 5.98
N THR A 214 -8.37 7.70 4.90
CA THR A 214 -8.06 6.97 3.66
C THR A 214 -6.79 7.52 2.99
N VAL A 215 -6.65 8.84 2.90
CA VAL A 215 -5.42 9.47 2.38
C VAL A 215 -4.25 9.16 3.29
N ALA A 216 -4.39 9.33 4.62
CA ALA A 216 -3.33 9.02 5.57
C ALA A 216 -2.86 7.56 5.48
N THR A 217 -3.78 6.61 5.30
CA THR A 217 -3.46 5.20 5.08
C THR A 217 -2.59 5.01 3.83
N ARG A 218 -2.95 5.65 2.72
CA ARG A 218 -2.18 5.58 1.47
C ARG A 218 -0.81 6.24 1.60
N VAL A 219 -0.74 7.40 2.26
CA VAL A 219 0.51 8.12 2.53
C VAL A 219 1.42 7.30 3.44
N ALA A 220 0.93 6.79 4.57
CA ALA A 220 1.70 5.94 5.48
C ALA A 220 2.29 4.73 4.77
N ALA A 221 1.50 4.15 3.87
CA ALA A 221 1.93 3.00 3.12
C ALA A 221 3.04 3.35 2.09
N GLN A 222 3.00 4.51 1.44
CA GLN A 222 4.12 5.04 0.62
C GLN A 222 5.37 5.33 1.48
N VAL A 223 5.20 5.88 2.68
CA VAL A 223 6.30 6.15 3.61
C VAL A 223 6.96 4.86 4.09
N ARG A 224 6.16 3.83 4.39
CA ARG A 224 6.67 2.48 4.68
C ARG A 224 7.47 1.95 3.50
N ASP A 225 6.91 2.02 2.29
CA ASP A 225 7.57 1.49 1.10
C ASP A 225 8.90 2.21 0.83
N ARG A 226 8.96 3.53 1.06
CA ARG A 226 10.19 4.33 1.02
C ARG A 226 11.26 3.78 1.97
N ARG A 227 10.90 3.58 3.23
CA ARG A 227 11.83 3.07 4.25
C ARG A 227 12.31 1.66 3.94
N LEU A 228 11.39 0.74 3.61
CA LEU A 228 11.73 -0.63 3.26
C LEU A 228 12.62 -0.70 2.01
N ALA A 229 12.31 0.08 0.97
CA ALA A 229 13.12 0.13 -0.24
C ALA A 229 14.54 0.64 0.04
N ARG A 230 14.70 1.63 0.92
CA ARG A 230 16.02 2.10 1.36
C ARG A 230 16.80 0.99 2.07
N GLU A 231 16.18 0.31 3.02
CA GLU A 231 16.80 -0.79 3.76
C GLU A 231 17.20 -1.95 2.83
N ASP A 232 16.32 -2.30 1.89
CA ASP A 232 16.54 -3.26 0.81
C ASP A 232 17.74 -2.87 -0.07
N ALA A 233 17.81 -1.59 -0.50
CA ALA A 233 18.87 -1.09 -1.37
C ALA A 233 20.23 -1.13 -0.65
N LEU A 234 20.28 -0.72 0.61
CA LEU A 234 21.50 -0.80 1.41
C LEU A 234 21.94 -2.25 1.64
N ARG A 235 20.99 -3.16 1.89
CA ARG A 235 21.26 -4.60 2.03
C ARG A 235 21.77 -5.20 0.71
N LEU A 236 21.19 -4.82 -0.43
CA LEU A 236 21.64 -5.24 -1.76
C LEU A 236 23.08 -4.79 -2.03
N LEU A 237 23.38 -3.51 -1.78
CA LEU A 237 24.72 -2.94 -1.99
C LEU A 237 25.77 -3.61 -1.08
N ARG A 238 25.39 -3.96 0.16
CA ARG A 238 26.26 -4.73 1.07
C ARG A 238 26.47 -6.17 0.62
N ALA A 239 25.44 -6.82 0.10
CA ALA A 239 25.55 -8.18 -0.41
C ALA A 239 26.39 -8.24 -1.69
N SER A 240 26.19 -7.30 -2.62
CA SER A 240 27.07 -7.10 -3.78
C SER A 240 28.51 -6.92 -3.32
N ALA A 241 28.71 -6.16 -2.23
CA ALA A 241 30.04 -5.95 -1.69
C ALA A 241 30.67 -7.18 -1.00
N ALA A 242 29.88 -8.17 -0.61
CA ALA A 242 30.38 -9.42 -0.04
C ALA A 242 30.65 -10.49 -1.11
N ASP A 243 29.93 -10.43 -2.23
CA ASP A 243 29.86 -11.47 -3.27
C ASP A 243 30.62 -11.08 -4.56
N HIS A 244 31.74 -10.35 -4.43
CA HIS A 244 32.48 -9.80 -5.59
C HIS A 244 33.08 -10.86 -6.52
N GLU A 245 33.21 -12.11 -6.08
CA GLU A 245 33.80 -13.19 -6.87
C GLU A 245 32.80 -13.76 -7.89
N ASP A 246 31.51 -13.88 -7.51
CA ASP A 246 30.48 -14.53 -8.33
C ASP A 246 29.48 -13.56 -8.97
N THR A 247 29.35 -12.33 -8.45
CA THR A 247 28.38 -11.34 -8.96
C THR A 247 29.09 -10.09 -9.49
N PRO A 248 28.93 -9.72 -10.78
CA PRO A 248 29.71 -8.63 -11.39
C PRO A 248 29.37 -7.24 -10.86
N ASP A 249 28.13 -7.01 -10.43
CA ASP A 249 27.68 -5.76 -9.80
C ASP A 249 26.30 -5.87 -9.12
N ALA A 250 25.91 -4.85 -8.36
CA ALA A 250 24.64 -4.84 -7.63
C ALA A 250 23.39 -4.90 -8.53
N LEU A 251 23.44 -4.50 -9.81
CA LEU A 251 22.29 -4.62 -10.72
C LEU A 251 22.10 -6.07 -11.20
N ALA A 252 23.17 -6.82 -11.40
CA ALA A 252 23.07 -8.26 -11.64
C ALA A 252 22.47 -8.97 -10.42
N LEU A 253 22.92 -8.60 -9.22
CA LEU A 253 22.36 -9.12 -7.96
C LEU A 253 20.89 -8.75 -7.79
N LEU A 254 20.50 -7.52 -8.18
CA LEU A 254 19.13 -7.03 -8.13
C LEU A 254 18.18 -7.94 -8.91
N VAL A 255 18.51 -8.25 -10.16
CA VAL A 255 17.68 -9.11 -11.02
C VAL A 255 17.49 -10.49 -10.39
N ARG A 256 18.57 -11.07 -9.84
CA ARG A 256 18.51 -12.34 -9.11
C ARG A 256 17.64 -12.24 -7.85
N TRP A 257 17.81 -11.19 -7.05
CA TRP A 257 17.03 -10.98 -5.83
C TRP A 257 15.55 -10.76 -6.09
N ARG A 258 15.18 -10.14 -7.22
CA ARG A 258 13.77 -10.04 -7.65
C ARG A 258 13.21 -11.41 -8.01
N ALA A 259 13.93 -12.19 -8.81
CA ALA A 259 13.52 -13.57 -9.14
C ALA A 259 13.36 -14.44 -7.88
N ASP A 260 14.27 -14.29 -6.92
CA ASP A 260 14.26 -14.99 -5.63
C ASP A 260 13.31 -14.36 -4.59
N ARG A 261 12.64 -13.25 -4.93
CA ARG A 261 11.69 -12.49 -4.06
C ARG A 261 12.28 -12.09 -2.71
N ARG A 262 13.52 -11.57 -2.71
CA ARG A 262 14.28 -11.19 -1.51
C ARG A 262 14.06 -9.74 -1.02
N PHE A 263 13.34 -8.94 -1.80
CA PHE A 263 13.06 -7.54 -1.44
C PHE A 263 11.87 -7.45 -0.50
N ALA A 264 12.07 -6.86 0.66
CA ALA A 264 11.07 -6.72 1.72
C ALA A 264 9.96 -5.74 1.32
N VAL A 265 10.27 -4.73 0.49
CA VAL A 265 9.29 -3.79 -0.08
C VAL A 265 8.38 -4.43 -1.14
N GLU A 266 8.86 -5.49 -1.82
CA GLU A 266 8.07 -6.24 -2.83
C GLU A 266 7.29 -7.40 -2.21
N ALA A 267 7.51 -7.68 -0.93
CA ALA A 267 6.93 -8.83 -0.28
C ALA A 267 5.43 -8.58 0.07
N PRO A 268 4.56 -9.59 -0.14
CA PRO A 268 3.12 -9.43 0.05
C PRO A 268 2.74 -9.29 1.53
N LEU A 269 2.00 -8.22 1.86
CA LEU A 269 1.66 -7.83 3.23
C LEU A 269 0.77 -8.82 3.99
N LEU A 270 0.09 -9.72 3.27
CA LEU A 270 -0.69 -10.79 3.89
C LEU A 270 0.18 -11.90 4.50
N SER A 271 1.48 -11.92 4.20
CA SER A 271 2.43 -12.88 4.76
C SER A 271 2.52 -12.76 6.28
N ALA A 272 2.43 -13.90 6.98
CA ALA A 272 2.56 -13.95 8.44
C ALA A 272 3.92 -13.45 8.93
N ALA A 273 4.98 -13.65 8.14
CA ALA A 273 6.33 -13.21 8.46
C ALA A 273 6.51 -11.67 8.44
N LEU A 274 5.54 -10.95 7.88
CA LEU A 274 5.56 -9.48 7.73
C LEU A 274 4.50 -8.80 8.62
N ARG A 275 3.98 -9.51 9.63
CA ARG A 275 3.00 -8.93 10.55
C ARG A 275 3.66 -7.83 11.41
N PRO A 276 3.01 -6.67 11.56
CA PRO A 276 3.49 -5.64 12.48
C PRO A 276 3.44 -6.13 13.93
N ASP A 277 4.25 -5.53 14.79
CA ASP A 277 4.04 -5.64 16.23
C ASP A 277 2.76 -4.86 16.59
N GLU A 278 1.65 -5.57 16.73
CA GLU A 278 0.35 -4.96 17.03
C GLU A 278 0.34 -4.20 18.37
N ALA A 279 1.11 -4.65 19.36
CA ALA A 279 1.15 -4.00 20.67
C ALA A 279 1.86 -2.65 20.58
N ALA A 280 2.99 -2.60 19.88
CA ALA A 280 3.71 -1.35 19.60
C ALA A 280 2.87 -0.41 18.71
N ALA A 281 2.28 -0.95 17.64
CA ALA A 281 1.43 -0.20 16.74
C ALA A 281 0.23 0.45 17.45
N VAL A 282 -0.39 -0.26 18.41
CA VAL A 282 -1.49 0.28 19.22
C VAL A 282 -1.02 1.41 20.13
N ARG A 283 0.11 1.26 20.82
CA ARG A 283 0.65 2.34 21.68
C ARG A 283 0.94 3.59 20.87
N ALA A 284 1.67 3.45 19.76
CA ALA A 284 1.99 4.56 18.87
C ALA A 284 0.74 5.17 18.21
N GLY A 285 -0.23 4.33 17.82
CA GLY A 285 -1.48 4.79 17.21
C GLY A 285 -2.37 5.58 18.18
N VAL A 286 -2.47 5.15 19.45
CA VAL A 286 -3.19 5.92 20.48
C VAL A 286 -2.51 7.26 20.74
N ALA A 287 -1.17 7.27 20.83
CA ALA A 287 -0.39 8.51 20.99
C ALA A 287 -0.59 9.47 19.81
N LEU A 288 -0.58 8.95 18.57
CA LEU A 288 -0.86 9.72 17.37
C LEU A 288 -2.28 10.30 17.36
N ARG A 289 -3.29 9.54 17.81
CA ARG A 289 -4.66 10.06 17.96
C ARG A 289 -4.71 11.24 18.92
N ASP A 290 -4.02 11.16 20.04
CA ASP A 290 -3.98 12.25 21.02
C ASP A 290 -3.23 13.48 20.48
N GLU A 291 -2.18 13.29 19.67
CA GLU A 291 -1.51 14.38 18.96
C GLU A 291 -2.43 15.04 17.91
N LEU A 292 -3.11 14.25 17.09
CA LEU A 292 -4.08 14.76 16.10
C LEU A 292 -5.22 15.55 16.76
N ARG A 293 -5.67 15.12 17.94
CA ARG A 293 -6.64 15.86 18.76
C ARG A 293 -6.05 17.21 19.18
N ARG A 294 -4.84 17.23 19.76
CA ARG A 294 -4.18 18.48 20.19
C ARG A 294 -4.02 19.47 19.04
N GLU A 295 -3.61 19.00 17.87
CA GLU A 295 -3.49 19.83 16.66
C GLU A 295 -4.84 20.42 16.23
N THR A 296 -5.90 19.59 16.26
CA THR A 296 -7.27 20.04 15.95
C THR A 296 -7.73 21.10 16.94
N ASP A 297 -7.61 20.85 18.24
CA ASP A 297 -8.05 21.76 19.30
C ASP A 297 -7.24 23.07 19.29
N ALA A 298 -5.94 23.01 18.97
CA ALA A 298 -5.08 24.19 18.85
C ALA A 298 -5.52 25.08 17.68
N ALA A 299 -5.84 24.48 16.54
CA ALA A 299 -6.28 25.19 15.37
C ALA A 299 -7.72 25.76 15.52
N GLU A 300 -8.60 25.10 16.28
CA GLU A 300 -9.94 25.63 16.59
C GLU A 300 -9.92 26.84 17.55
N ARG A 301 -8.90 26.96 18.41
CA ARG A 301 -8.75 28.12 19.34
C ARG A 301 -8.31 29.41 18.64
N VAL A 302 -7.73 29.31 17.44
CA VAL A 302 -7.39 30.47 16.63
C VAL A 302 -8.68 30.98 15.99
N VAL A 303 -9.39 31.87 16.69
CA VAL A 303 -10.64 32.49 16.21
C VAL A 303 -10.37 33.15 14.85
N PRO A 304 -11.07 32.79 13.77
CA PRO A 304 -11.01 33.55 12.54
C PRO A 304 -11.69 34.90 12.80
N ASP A 305 -10.91 35.97 12.76
CA ASP A 305 -11.43 37.34 12.85
C ASP A 305 -12.52 37.51 11.77
N SER A 306 -13.73 37.86 12.19
CA SER A 306 -14.96 37.86 11.40
C SER A 306 -15.05 39.00 10.38
N SER A 307 -13.92 39.53 9.91
CA SER A 307 -13.87 40.47 8.80
C SER A 307 -13.50 39.71 7.52
N GLY A 308 -14.52 39.48 6.69
CA GLY A 308 -14.35 38.92 5.36
C GLY A 308 -13.37 39.73 4.52
N VAL A 309 -12.27 39.09 4.13
CA VAL A 309 -11.63 39.05 2.80
C VAL A 309 -10.44 38.12 3.03
N GLY A 310 -10.49 36.95 2.41
CA GLY A 310 -9.54 35.87 2.60
C GLY A 310 -8.10 36.32 2.40
N ARG A 311 -7.40 36.59 3.50
CA ARG A 311 -5.96 36.38 3.57
C ARG A 311 -5.73 34.88 3.64
N GLU A 312 -5.94 34.22 2.49
CA GLU A 312 -5.07 33.11 2.12
C GLU A 312 -3.66 33.67 2.21
N SER A 313 -2.98 33.40 3.33
CA SER A 313 -1.53 33.45 3.33
C SER A 313 -1.11 32.34 2.38
N THR A 314 -1.01 32.72 1.11
CA THR A 314 -0.34 32.02 0.03
C THR A 314 1.09 31.75 0.45
N THR A 315 1.31 30.71 1.26
CA THR A 315 2.52 29.92 1.11
C THR A 315 2.35 29.11 -0.16
N ILE A 316 2.79 29.75 -1.26
CA ILE A 316 3.13 29.10 -2.51
C ILE A 316 4.11 27.96 -2.18
N ALA A 317 3.88 26.78 -2.77
CA ALA A 317 4.76 25.61 -2.83
C ALA A 317 4.93 24.75 -1.56
N GLU A 318 3.90 23.95 -1.23
CA GLU A 318 4.09 22.64 -0.57
C GLU A 318 3.70 21.49 -1.52
N SER A 319 3.81 21.71 -2.84
CA SER A 319 3.71 20.62 -3.82
C SER A 319 5.02 19.83 -3.83
N ALA A 320 4.92 18.51 -3.94
CA ALA A 320 6.09 17.71 -4.25
C ALA A 320 6.69 18.24 -5.58
N PRO A 321 8.02 18.44 -5.67
CA PRO A 321 8.62 18.89 -6.92
C PRO A 321 8.30 17.87 -8.02
N THR A 322 7.60 18.30 -9.07
CA THR A 322 7.41 17.44 -10.24
C THR A 322 8.72 17.33 -10.99
N LEU A 323 9.25 16.10 -11.11
CA LEU A 323 10.48 15.83 -11.85
C LEU A 323 10.38 16.12 -13.35
N LEU A 324 9.16 16.26 -13.89
CA LEU A 324 8.91 16.53 -15.31
C LEU A 324 8.41 17.96 -15.51
N PRO A 325 9.24 18.86 -16.10
CA PRO A 325 8.79 20.14 -16.62
C PRO A 325 7.69 19.98 -17.68
N PRO A 326 6.79 20.95 -17.89
CA PRO A 326 5.62 20.79 -18.75
C PRO A 326 5.96 20.41 -20.19
N ARG A 327 7.03 20.94 -20.79
CA ARG A 327 7.48 20.52 -22.12
C ARG A 327 7.88 19.05 -22.16
N THR A 328 8.69 18.60 -21.19
CA THR A 328 9.11 17.20 -21.07
C THR A 328 7.92 16.28 -20.78
N ALA A 329 7.02 16.69 -19.89
CA ALA A 329 5.80 15.97 -19.56
C ALA A 329 4.87 15.84 -20.79
N ARG A 330 4.73 16.90 -21.59
CA ARG A 330 3.97 16.87 -22.86
C ARG A 330 4.61 15.91 -23.85
N ARG A 331 5.94 15.99 -24.04
CA ARG A 331 6.67 15.07 -24.90
C ARG A 331 6.49 13.62 -24.47
N LEU A 332 6.66 13.32 -23.18
CA LEU A 332 6.44 11.98 -22.65
C LEU A 332 5.01 11.47 -22.93
N ALA A 333 3.99 12.32 -22.72
CA ALA A 333 2.59 11.97 -23.01
C ALA A 333 2.31 11.74 -24.51
N GLU A 334 3.10 12.38 -25.39
CA GLU A 334 2.93 12.35 -26.85
C GLU A 334 3.77 11.27 -27.53
N LEU A 335 4.79 10.71 -26.87
CA LEU A 335 5.60 9.62 -27.40
C LEU A 335 4.70 8.47 -27.86
N PRO A 336 4.80 8.02 -29.13
CA PRO A 336 3.94 6.96 -29.66
C PRO A 336 4.03 5.66 -28.89
N SER A 337 5.19 5.34 -28.30
CA SER A 337 5.38 4.14 -27.48
C SER A 337 4.64 4.23 -26.13
N VAL A 338 4.54 5.42 -25.54
CA VAL A 338 3.78 5.69 -24.30
C VAL A 338 2.27 5.78 -24.62
N ARG A 339 1.92 6.51 -25.68
CA ARG A 339 0.54 6.65 -26.14
C ARG A 339 -0.01 5.37 -26.79
N GLY A 340 0.85 4.48 -27.23
CA GLY A 340 0.50 3.20 -27.82
C GLY A 340 0.53 2.05 -26.83
N GLY A 341 0.95 2.26 -25.58
CA GLY A 341 1.07 1.20 -24.57
C GLY A 341 -0.29 0.69 -24.04
N PRO A 342 -0.36 -0.58 -23.60
CA PRO A 342 -1.52 -1.14 -22.92
C PRO A 342 -1.81 -0.38 -21.62
N PRO A 343 -3.10 -0.27 -21.24
CA PRO A 343 -3.47 0.26 -19.93
C PRO A 343 -3.05 -0.69 -18.80
N GLU A 344 -2.71 -0.11 -17.65
CA GLU A 344 -2.42 -0.83 -16.41
C GLU A 344 -3.60 -0.61 -15.47
N ALA A 345 -4.29 -1.71 -15.10
CA ALA A 345 -5.57 -1.64 -14.39
C ALA A 345 -5.55 -0.78 -13.12
N PRO A 346 -4.54 -0.82 -12.23
CA PRO A 346 -4.52 0.03 -11.05
C PRO A 346 -4.59 1.53 -11.38
N VAL A 347 -3.97 1.94 -12.49
CA VAL A 347 -3.92 3.34 -12.95
C VAL A 347 -5.21 3.70 -13.67
N ALA A 348 -5.61 2.88 -14.65
CA ALA A 348 -6.80 3.15 -15.46
C ALA A 348 -8.10 3.10 -14.63
N VAL A 349 -8.22 2.19 -13.66
CA VAL A 349 -9.39 2.11 -12.77
C VAL A 349 -9.45 3.31 -11.83
N ALA A 350 -8.31 3.77 -11.30
CA ALA A 350 -8.26 4.98 -10.47
C ALA A 350 -8.71 6.23 -11.26
N ALA A 351 -8.21 6.40 -12.49
CA ALA A 351 -8.62 7.49 -13.38
C ALA A 351 -10.11 7.40 -13.78
N ALA A 352 -10.61 6.19 -14.07
CA ALA A 352 -12.02 5.97 -14.41
C ALA A 352 -12.97 6.24 -13.23
N ALA A 353 -12.58 5.85 -12.01
CA ALA A 353 -13.34 6.16 -10.80
C ALA A 353 -13.44 7.68 -10.58
N TYR A 354 -12.33 8.38 -10.80
CA TYR A 354 -12.28 9.84 -10.73
C TYR A 354 -13.13 10.51 -11.80
N ARG A 355 -13.09 10.04 -13.05
CA ARG A 355 -13.97 10.53 -14.13
C ARG A 355 -15.45 10.46 -13.75
N ARG A 356 -15.90 9.33 -13.20
CA ARG A 356 -17.28 9.17 -12.72
C ARG A 356 -17.62 10.14 -11.59
N GLN A 357 -16.66 10.44 -10.72
CA GLN A 357 -16.85 11.45 -9.68
C GLN A 357 -17.03 12.84 -10.29
N LEU A 358 -16.18 13.23 -11.25
CA LEU A 358 -16.29 14.51 -11.95
C LEU A 358 -17.64 14.67 -12.66
N GLU A 359 -18.14 13.62 -13.31
CA GLU A 359 -19.44 13.60 -13.98
C GLU A 359 -20.61 13.80 -12.99
N ARG A 360 -20.55 13.14 -11.83
CA ARG A 360 -21.55 13.32 -10.75
C ARG A 360 -21.52 14.74 -10.19
N ASP A 361 -20.34 15.28 -9.95
CA ASP A 361 -20.16 16.62 -9.39
C ASP A 361 -20.61 17.70 -10.40
N ALA A 362 -20.34 17.51 -11.69
CA ALA A 362 -20.84 18.38 -12.75
C ALA A 362 -22.38 18.39 -12.79
N THR A 363 -23.01 17.22 -12.67
CA THR A 363 -24.48 17.08 -12.64
C THR A 363 -25.10 17.81 -11.46
N ARG A 364 -24.46 17.77 -10.28
CA ARG A 364 -24.92 18.51 -9.08
C ARG A 364 -24.82 20.03 -9.25
N ARG A 365 -23.71 20.54 -9.78
CA ARG A 365 -23.51 21.99 -9.94
C ARG A 365 -24.48 22.64 -10.92
N VAL A 366 -24.92 21.91 -11.95
CA VAL A 366 -25.96 22.40 -12.88
C VAL A 366 -27.30 22.60 -12.16
N ALA A 367 -27.58 21.84 -11.09
CA ALA A 367 -28.77 22.02 -10.27
C ALA A 367 -28.68 23.23 -9.33
N ASP A 368 -27.46 23.62 -8.91
CA ASP A 368 -27.21 24.67 -7.90
C ASP A 368 -26.91 26.06 -8.48
N GLY A 369 -26.90 26.25 -9.80
CA GLY A 369 -26.99 27.58 -10.44
C GLY A 369 -25.79 28.54 -10.29
N ASP A 370 -24.57 28.05 -9.99
CA ASP A 370 -23.47 28.92 -9.56
C ASP A 370 -22.48 29.41 -10.64
N SER A 371 -22.16 30.71 -10.60
CA SER A 371 -21.43 31.51 -11.60
C SER A 371 -19.92 31.67 -11.35
N VAL A 372 -19.22 30.64 -10.87
CA VAL A 372 -17.74 30.65 -10.75
C VAL A 372 -17.08 30.11 -12.03
N ALA A 373 -17.35 30.79 -13.15
CA ALA A 373 -17.23 30.16 -14.48
C ALA A 373 -15.80 30.07 -15.05
N ALA A 374 -14.92 31.07 -14.87
CA ALA A 374 -13.67 31.13 -15.63
C ALA A 374 -12.50 30.31 -15.03
N ARG A 375 -12.17 30.50 -13.73
CA ARG A 375 -11.15 29.66 -13.04
C ARG A 375 -11.63 28.21 -12.86
N GLY A 376 -12.94 28.03 -12.67
CA GLY A 376 -13.57 26.71 -12.61
C GLY A 376 -13.45 25.94 -13.93
N ALA A 377 -13.60 26.61 -15.07
CA ALA A 377 -13.50 25.99 -16.40
C ALA A 377 -12.07 25.54 -16.74
N ALA A 378 -11.04 26.35 -16.45
CA ALA A 378 -9.64 25.96 -16.70
C ALA A 378 -9.24 24.72 -15.89
N LEU A 379 -9.59 24.68 -14.61
CA LEU A 379 -9.36 23.51 -13.76
C LEU A 379 -10.21 22.32 -14.20
N ALA A 380 -11.46 22.53 -14.64
CA ALA A 380 -12.29 21.46 -15.18
C ALA A 380 -11.66 20.81 -16.43
N GLY A 381 -11.05 21.62 -17.31
CA GLY A 381 -10.29 21.13 -18.47
C GLY A 381 -9.10 20.25 -18.08
N VAL A 382 -8.32 20.66 -17.08
CA VAL A 382 -7.19 19.87 -16.55
C VAL A 382 -7.66 18.55 -15.94
N ARG A 383 -8.71 18.59 -15.11
CA ARG A 383 -9.27 17.40 -14.45
C ARG A 383 -9.80 16.38 -15.46
N ARG A 384 -10.58 16.86 -16.45
CA ARG A 384 -11.13 16.01 -17.51
C ARG A 384 -10.02 15.40 -18.35
N ARG A 385 -9.04 16.21 -18.78
CA ARG A 385 -7.88 15.74 -19.53
C ARG A 385 -7.12 14.65 -18.76
N PHE A 386 -6.85 14.87 -17.48
CA PHE A 386 -6.17 13.89 -16.64
C PHE A 386 -6.96 12.58 -16.59
N ALA A 387 -8.27 12.65 -16.32
CA ALA A 387 -9.13 11.47 -16.24
C ALA A 387 -9.27 10.71 -17.57
N ASP A 388 -9.17 11.39 -18.71
CA ASP A 388 -9.29 10.80 -20.05
C ASP A 388 -7.97 10.21 -20.57
N ARG A 389 -6.81 10.74 -20.16
CA ARG A 389 -5.49 10.37 -20.70
C ARG A 389 -4.69 9.40 -19.84
N VAL A 390 -4.95 9.38 -18.53
CA VAL A 390 -4.22 8.52 -17.59
C VAL A 390 -4.71 7.08 -17.69
N ARG A 391 -3.80 6.18 -18.07
CA ARG A 391 -4.09 4.74 -18.20
C ARG A 391 -2.94 3.80 -17.84
N SER A 392 -1.71 4.30 -17.81
CA SER A 392 -0.47 3.59 -17.46
C SER A 392 0.39 4.47 -16.56
N GLU A 393 1.37 3.88 -15.86
CA GLU A 393 2.31 4.59 -15.00
C GLU A 393 3.01 5.76 -15.73
N GLU A 394 3.36 5.57 -17.01
CA GLU A 394 4.01 6.60 -17.84
C GLU A 394 3.08 7.77 -18.16
N THR A 395 1.84 7.49 -18.58
CA THR A 395 0.83 8.54 -18.80
C THR A 395 0.43 9.23 -17.49
N LEU A 396 0.45 8.51 -16.36
CA LEU A 396 0.17 9.06 -15.04
C LEU A 396 1.19 10.14 -14.66
N VAL A 397 2.49 9.84 -14.73
CA VAL A 397 3.53 10.82 -14.38
C VAL A 397 3.57 11.99 -15.36
N ALA A 398 3.32 11.73 -16.65
CA ALA A 398 3.27 12.77 -17.67
C ALA A 398 2.10 13.73 -17.45
N GLU A 399 0.88 13.23 -17.26
CA GLU A 399 -0.30 14.07 -17.05
C GLU A 399 -0.30 14.73 -15.66
N LEU A 400 0.33 14.11 -14.65
CA LEU A 400 0.57 14.76 -13.35
C LEU A 400 1.54 15.95 -13.48
N GLY A 401 2.63 15.79 -14.23
CA GLY A 401 3.57 16.89 -14.52
C GLY A 401 2.91 18.06 -15.23
N LEU A 402 1.91 17.79 -16.08
CA LEU A 402 1.11 18.82 -16.74
C LEU A 402 0.05 19.45 -15.82
N ALA A 403 -0.54 18.67 -14.92
CA ALA A 403 -1.50 19.15 -13.93
C ALA A 403 -0.85 20.03 -12.85
N ALA A 404 0.43 19.82 -12.53
CA ALA A 404 1.16 20.63 -11.55
C ALA A 404 1.39 22.08 -11.99
N GLN A 405 1.20 22.38 -13.27
CA GLN A 405 1.56 23.66 -13.90
C GLN A 405 0.39 24.64 -13.99
N THR A 406 -0.71 24.35 -13.30
CA THR A 406 -1.80 25.34 -13.17
C THR A 406 -1.38 26.46 -12.20
N PRO A 407 -2.00 27.65 -12.27
CA PRO A 407 -1.70 28.75 -11.34
C PRO A 407 -1.87 28.40 -9.86
N VAL A 408 -2.61 27.33 -9.55
CA VAL A 408 -2.87 26.84 -8.18
C VAL A 408 -2.07 25.57 -7.84
N GLY A 409 -1.14 25.14 -8.71
CA GLY A 409 -0.41 23.88 -8.58
C GLY A 409 -1.26 22.67 -8.96
N THR A 410 -0.85 21.48 -8.51
CA THR A 410 -1.61 20.24 -8.73
C THR A 410 -2.99 20.34 -8.07
N PRO A 411 -4.10 20.09 -8.80
CA PRO A 411 -5.41 20.01 -8.17
C PRO A 411 -5.42 18.91 -7.08
N PRO A 412 -5.91 19.18 -5.85
CA PRO A 412 -5.86 18.21 -4.75
C PRO A 412 -6.47 16.84 -5.07
N ASP A 413 -7.54 16.84 -5.85
CA ASP A 413 -8.24 15.64 -6.29
C ASP A 413 -7.41 14.83 -7.29
N VAL A 414 -6.66 15.50 -8.18
CA VAL A 414 -5.69 14.85 -9.07
C VAL A 414 -4.53 14.23 -8.27
N ALA A 415 -3.99 14.94 -7.27
CA ALA A 415 -2.96 14.41 -6.38
C ALA A 415 -3.47 13.17 -5.60
N GLY A 416 -4.72 13.22 -5.13
CA GLY A 416 -5.37 12.08 -4.45
C GLY A 416 -5.53 10.85 -5.35
N VAL A 417 -5.84 11.05 -6.64
CA VAL A 417 -5.94 9.95 -7.63
C VAL A 417 -4.57 9.39 -7.98
N ALA A 418 -3.56 10.24 -8.16
CA ALA A 418 -2.19 9.79 -8.40
C ALA A 418 -1.66 8.95 -7.23
N LEU A 419 -1.90 9.38 -5.99
CA LEU A 419 -1.57 8.62 -4.79
C LEU A 419 -2.34 7.28 -4.74
N ALA A 420 -3.63 7.28 -5.08
CA ALA A 420 -4.43 6.05 -5.11
C ALA A 420 -3.91 5.06 -6.16
N ALA A 421 -3.57 5.54 -7.36
CA ALA A 421 -2.99 4.73 -8.43
C ALA A 421 -1.63 4.15 -8.03
N ALA A 422 -0.72 4.98 -7.50
CA ALA A 422 0.60 4.56 -7.05
C ALA A 422 0.53 3.46 -5.98
N VAL A 423 -0.32 3.65 -4.96
CA VAL A 423 -0.57 2.63 -3.93
C VAL A 423 -1.21 1.37 -4.52
N SER A 424 -2.08 1.50 -5.51
CA SER A 424 -2.75 0.36 -6.15
C SER A 424 -1.82 -0.52 -6.97
N MET A 425 -0.59 -0.07 -7.29
CA MET A 425 0.42 -0.85 -8.03
C MET A 425 1.15 -1.90 -7.18
N ARG A 426 0.98 -1.95 -5.85
CA ARG A 426 1.73 -2.91 -5.00
C ARG A 426 1.57 -4.38 -5.36
N PRO A 427 0.37 -4.90 -5.72
CA PRO A 427 0.24 -6.27 -6.19
C PRO A 427 1.10 -6.57 -7.43
N PHE A 428 1.50 -5.55 -8.18
CA PHE A 428 2.37 -5.64 -9.35
C PHE A 428 3.86 -5.43 -9.01
N ALA A 429 4.24 -5.28 -7.74
CA ALA A 429 5.63 -5.02 -7.35
C ALA A 429 6.60 -6.14 -7.79
N GLN A 430 6.11 -7.39 -7.85
CA GLN A 430 6.88 -8.56 -8.30
C GLN A 430 6.76 -8.83 -9.80
N ASP A 431 6.02 -7.99 -10.54
CA ASP A 431 5.82 -8.18 -11.97
C ASP A 431 7.15 -8.05 -12.74
N THR A 432 7.34 -8.93 -13.71
CA THR A 432 8.50 -8.97 -14.63
C THR A 432 8.11 -8.56 -16.05
N LEU A 433 6.81 -8.41 -16.32
CA LEU A 433 6.27 -8.08 -17.62
C LEU A 433 6.37 -6.58 -17.89
N LEU A 434 7.05 -6.22 -18.98
CA LEU A 434 7.03 -4.86 -19.50
C LEU A 434 5.69 -4.61 -20.21
N PRO A 435 5.02 -3.46 -19.96
CA PRO A 435 3.82 -3.06 -20.68
C PRO A 435 4.17 -2.49 -22.07
N ILE A 436 5.05 -3.15 -22.82
CA ILE A 436 5.53 -2.71 -24.14
C ILE A 436 5.68 -3.94 -25.02
N ALA A 437 5.20 -3.87 -26.26
CA ALA A 437 5.48 -4.89 -27.25
C ALA A 437 6.98 -4.84 -27.59
N ASP A 438 7.74 -5.86 -27.20
CA ASP A 438 9.08 -6.09 -27.74
C ASP A 438 8.95 -6.78 -29.12
N PRO A 439 9.34 -6.13 -30.24
CA PRO A 439 9.38 -6.76 -31.55
C PRO A 439 10.44 -7.88 -31.62
N ARG A 440 11.41 -7.90 -30.69
CA ARG A 440 12.51 -8.88 -30.61
C ARG A 440 12.19 -10.09 -29.72
N GLY A 441 10.97 -10.17 -29.20
CA GLY A 441 10.36 -11.45 -28.83
C GLY A 441 10.89 -12.15 -27.58
N THR A 442 11.61 -11.53 -26.65
CA THR A 442 12.15 -12.34 -25.53
C THR A 442 11.12 -12.67 -24.43
N ASN A 443 10.13 -11.80 -24.18
CA ASN A 443 9.06 -12.05 -23.19
C ASN A 443 7.67 -12.32 -23.82
N ALA A 444 7.52 -12.02 -25.11
CA ALA A 444 6.25 -12.13 -25.85
C ALA A 444 6.18 -13.35 -26.79
N ALA A 445 7.31 -13.95 -27.19
CA ALA A 445 7.33 -14.93 -28.28
C ALA A 445 6.71 -16.30 -27.95
N THR A 446 6.32 -16.56 -26.70
CA THR A 446 5.79 -17.88 -26.30
C THR A 446 4.30 -17.90 -25.96
N ALA A 447 3.68 -16.74 -25.70
CA ALA A 447 2.28 -16.66 -25.31
C ALA A 447 1.40 -16.31 -26.51
N THR A 448 0.91 -17.33 -27.23
CA THR A 448 -0.15 -17.18 -28.24
C THR A 448 -1.49 -17.67 -27.69
N PRO A 449 -2.63 -17.21 -28.25
CA PRO A 449 -3.94 -17.75 -27.87
C PRO A 449 -3.99 -19.28 -27.91
N GLU A 450 -3.40 -19.88 -28.96
CA GLU A 450 -3.35 -21.32 -29.17
C GLU A 450 -2.48 -22.01 -28.11
N ALA A 451 -1.35 -21.41 -27.72
CA ALA A 451 -0.48 -21.93 -26.68
C ALA A 451 -1.19 -21.94 -25.31
N LEU A 452 -1.95 -20.89 -24.98
CA LEU A 452 -2.75 -20.88 -23.74
C LEU A 452 -3.92 -21.89 -23.81
N VAL A 453 -4.60 -21.99 -24.94
CA VAL A 453 -5.64 -23.01 -25.17
C VAL A 453 -5.08 -24.41 -24.94
N ALA A 454 -3.96 -24.75 -25.58
CA ALA A 454 -3.34 -26.06 -25.44
C ALA A 454 -2.83 -26.33 -24.02
N ARG A 455 -2.21 -25.34 -23.37
CA ARG A 455 -1.61 -25.49 -22.04
C ARG A 455 -2.61 -25.54 -20.89
N PHE A 456 -3.70 -24.79 -21.01
CA PHE A 456 -4.68 -24.63 -19.93
C PHE A 456 -6.02 -25.34 -20.21
N GLY A 457 -6.22 -25.88 -21.42
CA GLY A 457 -7.47 -26.53 -21.82
C GLY A 457 -8.61 -25.56 -22.16
N LEU A 458 -8.30 -24.27 -22.28
CA LEU A 458 -9.29 -23.24 -22.60
C LEU A 458 -9.98 -23.55 -23.93
N ARG A 459 -11.25 -23.20 -24.06
CA ARG A 459 -11.99 -23.32 -25.33
C ARG A 459 -11.39 -22.41 -26.39
N THR A 460 -11.18 -21.14 -26.02
CA THR A 460 -10.66 -20.09 -26.90
C THR A 460 -10.10 -18.95 -26.06
N VAL A 461 -9.07 -18.27 -26.56
CA VAL A 461 -8.67 -16.93 -26.09
C VAL A 461 -8.84 -15.95 -27.26
N THR A 462 -9.64 -14.90 -27.08
CA THR A 462 -9.97 -13.94 -28.15
C THR A 462 -9.80 -12.50 -27.69
N PHE A 463 -9.68 -11.59 -28.66
CA PHE A 463 -9.52 -10.16 -28.42
C PHE A 463 -10.60 -9.39 -29.20
N ASP A 464 -11.18 -8.37 -28.57
CA ASP A 464 -12.03 -7.42 -29.28
C ASP A 464 -11.23 -6.65 -30.34
N ALA A 465 -11.94 -6.18 -31.37
CA ALA A 465 -11.37 -5.28 -32.38
C ALA A 465 -10.83 -3.97 -31.76
N SER A 466 -11.37 -3.55 -30.61
CA SER A 466 -10.91 -2.40 -29.86
C SER A 466 -9.58 -2.62 -29.13
N VAL A 467 -9.10 -3.86 -29.00
CA VAL A 467 -7.82 -4.18 -28.35
C VAL A 467 -6.71 -4.24 -29.42
N PRO A 468 -5.78 -3.25 -29.45
CA PRO A 468 -4.69 -3.19 -30.41
C PRO A 468 -3.84 -4.46 -30.40
N ALA A 469 -3.39 -4.89 -31.58
CA ALA A 469 -2.55 -6.09 -31.73
C ALA A 469 -1.27 -6.01 -30.88
N ALA A 470 -0.69 -4.82 -30.75
CA ALA A 470 0.49 -4.57 -29.92
C ALA A 470 0.26 -4.82 -28.41
N TRP A 471 -0.98 -4.79 -27.91
CA TRP A 471 -1.28 -5.03 -26.49
C TRP A 471 -1.47 -6.52 -26.17
N ARG A 472 -1.79 -7.33 -27.19
CA ARG A 472 -2.20 -8.73 -26.99
C ARG A 472 -1.12 -9.56 -26.29
N PRO A 473 0.18 -9.46 -26.64
CA PRO A 473 1.20 -10.24 -25.95
C PRO A 473 1.28 -9.96 -24.44
N TYR A 474 1.11 -8.69 -24.05
CA TYR A 474 1.08 -8.29 -22.64
C TYR A 474 -0.09 -8.95 -21.89
N HIS A 475 -1.31 -8.89 -22.44
CA HIS A 475 -2.46 -9.53 -21.81
C HIS A 475 -2.39 -11.06 -21.81
N LEU A 476 -1.81 -11.69 -22.85
CA LEU A 476 -1.60 -13.14 -22.88
C LEU A 476 -0.60 -13.58 -21.81
N ALA A 477 0.50 -12.83 -21.63
CA ALA A 477 1.48 -13.11 -20.59
C ALA A 477 0.89 -12.94 -19.18
N GLN A 478 0.08 -11.90 -18.95
CA GLN A 478 -0.63 -11.73 -17.69
C GLN A 478 -1.60 -12.88 -17.40
N LEU A 479 -2.40 -13.27 -18.40
CA LEU A 479 -3.34 -14.38 -18.27
C LEU A 479 -2.60 -15.69 -17.98
N ALA A 480 -1.50 -15.97 -18.68
CA ALA A 480 -0.69 -17.16 -18.44
C ALA A 480 -0.14 -17.19 -17.01
N ALA A 481 0.48 -16.08 -16.55
CA ALA A 481 1.01 -15.98 -15.19
C ALA A 481 -0.08 -16.12 -14.12
N ALA A 482 -1.26 -15.54 -14.35
CA ALA A 482 -2.39 -15.64 -13.44
C ALA A 482 -2.93 -17.09 -13.35
N LEU A 483 -3.07 -17.79 -14.48
CA LEU A 483 -3.53 -19.18 -14.51
C LEU A 483 -2.50 -20.15 -13.90
N GLU A 484 -1.20 -19.90 -14.07
CA GLU A 484 -0.13 -20.66 -13.40
C GLU A 484 -0.19 -20.52 -11.89
N ASP A 485 -0.35 -19.29 -11.40
CA ASP A 485 -0.46 -19.01 -9.97
C ASP A 485 -1.73 -19.59 -9.38
N LEU A 486 -2.85 -19.50 -10.12
CA LEU A 486 -4.09 -20.10 -9.66
C LEU A 486 -3.99 -21.62 -9.56
N ARG A 487 -3.33 -22.31 -10.50
CA ARG A 487 -3.06 -23.76 -10.40
C ARG A 487 -2.16 -24.12 -9.21
N THR A 488 -1.31 -23.20 -8.76
CA THR A 488 -0.51 -23.42 -7.56
C THR A 488 -1.37 -23.33 -6.29
N VAL A 489 -2.36 -22.43 -6.28
CA VAL A 489 -3.25 -22.23 -5.11
C VAL A 489 -4.41 -23.23 -5.08
N LEU A 490 -5.05 -23.47 -6.22
CA LEU A 490 -6.18 -24.37 -6.45
C LEU A 490 -5.78 -25.40 -7.53
N PRO A 491 -5.04 -26.47 -7.16
CA PRO A 491 -4.46 -27.40 -8.13
C PRO A 491 -5.46 -28.19 -8.96
N TRP A 492 -6.71 -28.22 -8.53
CA TRP A 492 -7.82 -28.92 -9.21
C TRP A 492 -8.81 -27.94 -9.85
N ALA A 493 -8.41 -26.68 -10.06
CA ALA A 493 -9.19 -25.76 -10.87
C ALA A 493 -9.17 -26.21 -12.34
N GLU A 494 -10.33 -26.62 -12.86
CA GLU A 494 -10.51 -26.99 -14.26
C GLU A 494 -10.86 -25.75 -15.10
N PHE A 495 -10.10 -25.52 -16.18
CA PHE A 495 -10.40 -24.45 -17.15
C PHE A 495 -10.90 -25.02 -18.48
N ASP A 496 -11.07 -26.35 -18.55
CA ASP A 496 -11.44 -27.06 -19.77
C ASP A 496 -12.77 -26.55 -20.32
N GLY A 497 -12.75 -26.01 -21.54
CA GLY A 497 -13.94 -25.49 -22.19
C GLY A 497 -14.35 -24.06 -21.77
N LEU A 498 -13.58 -23.39 -20.91
CA LEU A 498 -13.75 -21.96 -20.59
C LEU A 498 -13.26 -21.10 -21.76
N ALA A 499 -14.06 -20.13 -22.21
CA ALA A 499 -13.56 -19.11 -23.14
C ALA A 499 -13.07 -17.88 -22.38
N VAL A 500 -12.01 -17.26 -22.87
CA VAL A 500 -11.53 -15.96 -22.39
C VAL A 500 -11.57 -14.96 -23.53
N ARG A 501 -12.11 -13.78 -23.26
CA ARG A 501 -12.20 -12.67 -24.19
C ARG A 501 -11.64 -11.42 -23.52
N VAL A 502 -10.53 -10.92 -24.06
CA VAL A 502 -9.98 -9.63 -23.64
C VAL A 502 -10.71 -8.54 -24.41
N GLY A 503 -11.59 -7.83 -23.73
CA GLY A 503 -12.58 -6.98 -24.37
C GLY A 503 -13.76 -6.65 -23.46
N GLU A 504 -14.65 -5.82 -23.97
CA GLU A 504 -15.85 -5.40 -23.25
C GLU A 504 -16.93 -6.48 -23.35
N SER A 505 -17.72 -6.63 -22.30
CA SER A 505 -18.93 -7.46 -22.36
C SER A 505 -20.03 -6.74 -23.15
N ALA A 506 -20.80 -7.50 -23.93
CA ALA A 506 -22.01 -6.99 -24.58
C ALA A 506 -23.07 -6.57 -23.55
N LYS A 507 -23.05 -7.20 -22.37
CA LYS A 507 -23.76 -6.74 -21.17
C LYS A 507 -22.89 -5.62 -20.60
N ARG A 508 -23.19 -4.36 -20.96
CA ARG A 508 -22.48 -3.15 -20.45
C ARG A 508 -22.73 -2.96 -18.95
N ASP A 509 -22.26 -3.89 -18.14
CA ASP A 509 -22.28 -3.77 -16.70
C ASP A 509 -21.09 -2.90 -16.27
N SER A 510 -21.27 -2.12 -15.21
CA SER A 510 -20.20 -1.31 -14.61
C SER A 510 -19.10 -2.13 -13.92
N ALA A 511 -19.08 -3.44 -14.16
CA ALA A 511 -18.14 -4.38 -13.56
C ALA A 511 -16.74 -4.25 -14.18
N LEU A 512 -15.71 -4.53 -13.38
CA LEU A 512 -14.32 -4.44 -13.82
C LEU A 512 -13.93 -5.60 -14.76
N ALA A 513 -14.61 -6.73 -14.62
CA ALA A 513 -14.59 -7.91 -15.47
C ALA A 513 -15.93 -8.66 -15.29
N LEU A 514 -16.15 -9.74 -16.05
CA LEU A 514 -17.39 -10.51 -15.97
C LEU A 514 -17.21 -11.96 -16.43
N HIS A 515 -17.65 -12.91 -15.61
CA HIS A 515 -18.02 -14.26 -16.04
C HIS A 515 -19.46 -14.26 -16.56
N ASP A 516 -19.65 -14.69 -17.81
CA ASP A 516 -20.98 -14.94 -18.36
C ASP A 516 -21.35 -16.43 -18.25
N PRO A 517 -22.29 -16.81 -17.36
CA PRO A 517 -22.63 -18.21 -17.12
C PRO A 517 -23.42 -18.83 -18.28
N SER A 518 -23.94 -18.03 -19.20
CA SER A 518 -24.69 -18.54 -20.36
C SER A 518 -23.77 -19.09 -21.45
N SER A 519 -22.66 -18.41 -21.72
CA SER A 519 -21.66 -18.80 -22.72
C SER A 519 -20.41 -19.46 -22.12
N ARG A 520 -20.29 -19.44 -20.78
CA ARG A 520 -19.09 -19.79 -20.02
C ARG A 520 -17.86 -19.06 -20.58
N THR A 521 -17.93 -17.74 -20.53
CA THR A 521 -16.90 -16.84 -21.06
C THR A 521 -16.48 -15.84 -20.00
N LEU A 522 -15.17 -15.68 -19.80
CA LEU A 522 -14.59 -14.56 -19.06
C LEU A 522 -14.38 -13.38 -19.99
N TYR A 523 -14.99 -12.25 -19.65
CA TYR A 523 -14.74 -10.96 -20.25
C TYR A 523 -13.77 -10.18 -19.36
N LEU A 524 -12.59 -9.89 -19.91
CA LEU A 524 -11.52 -9.16 -19.23
C LEU A 524 -11.26 -7.86 -20.01
N PRO A 525 -11.93 -6.74 -19.67
CA PRO A 525 -11.66 -5.46 -20.30
C PRO A 525 -10.18 -5.09 -20.15
N ALA A 526 -9.53 -4.65 -21.24
CA ALA A 526 -8.09 -4.39 -21.23
C ALA A 526 -7.67 -3.42 -20.11
N ALA A 527 -8.51 -2.43 -19.80
CA ALA A 527 -8.22 -1.39 -18.82
C ALA A 527 -8.52 -1.75 -17.37
N SER A 528 -9.23 -2.84 -17.07
CA SER A 528 -9.70 -3.15 -15.71
C SER A 528 -9.70 -4.62 -15.31
N GLY A 529 -9.52 -5.55 -16.26
CA GLY A 529 -9.63 -6.98 -16.01
C GLY A 529 -8.46 -7.57 -15.22
N ALA A 530 -7.26 -6.98 -15.30
CA ALA A 530 -6.18 -7.38 -14.40
C ALA A 530 -6.60 -7.13 -12.94
N GLY A 531 -6.17 -8.00 -12.03
CA GLY A 531 -6.51 -7.96 -10.61
C GLY A 531 -7.88 -8.52 -10.25
N THR A 532 -8.64 -9.00 -11.24
CA THR A 532 -9.97 -9.59 -11.06
C THR A 532 -10.05 -11.03 -11.59
N ILE A 533 -8.96 -11.59 -12.12
CA ILE A 533 -8.98 -12.92 -12.74
C ILE A 533 -9.35 -14.01 -11.73
N ALA A 534 -8.87 -13.93 -10.48
CA ALA A 534 -9.27 -14.86 -9.42
C ALA A 534 -10.77 -14.77 -9.11
N HIS A 535 -11.29 -13.55 -9.00
CA HIS A 535 -12.71 -13.27 -8.83
C HIS A 535 -13.58 -13.92 -9.92
N GLU A 536 -13.25 -13.69 -11.19
CA GLU A 536 -14.05 -14.21 -12.30
C GLU A 536 -13.92 -15.74 -12.46
N LEU A 537 -12.75 -16.30 -12.12
CA LEU A 537 -12.57 -17.75 -12.09
C LEU A 537 -13.31 -18.41 -10.92
N ALA A 538 -13.53 -17.68 -9.82
CA ALA A 538 -14.41 -18.14 -8.75
C ALA A 538 -15.88 -18.23 -9.23
N HIS A 539 -16.35 -17.27 -10.02
CA HIS A 539 -17.66 -17.38 -10.68
C HIS A 539 -17.73 -18.59 -11.62
N ASP A 540 -16.66 -18.92 -12.35
CA ASP A 540 -16.61 -20.15 -13.16
C ASP A 540 -16.67 -21.40 -12.29
N LEU A 541 -15.94 -21.46 -11.18
CA LEU A 541 -15.99 -22.59 -10.24
C LEU A 541 -17.40 -22.79 -9.64
N ASP A 542 -18.07 -21.69 -9.29
CA ASP A 542 -19.45 -21.71 -8.78
C ASP A 542 -20.43 -22.19 -9.85
N TRP A 543 -20.25 -21.74 -11.10
CA TRP A 543 -21.00 -22.21 -12.27
C TRP A 543 -20.78 -23.70 -12.55
N GLN A 544 -19.54 -24.17 -12.50
CA GLN A 544 -19.21 -25.59 -12.69
C GLN A 544 -19.92 -26.43 -11.65
N THR A 545 -19.90 -26.00 -10.39
CA THR A 545 -20.61 -26.65 -9.28
C THR A 545 -22.11 -26.69 -9.50
N ALA A 546 -22.71 -25.59 -9.99
CA ALA A 546 -24.14 -25.56 -10.33
C ALA A 546 -24.49 -26.61 -11.39
N ARG A 547 -23.62 -26.76 -12.39
CA ARG A 547 -23.80 -27.71 -13.48
C ARG A 547 -23.60 -29.15 -13.04
N THR A 548 -22.53 -29.46 -12.31
CA THR A 548 -22.14 -30.83 -11.99
C THR A 548 -22.88 -31.40 -10.78
N ARG A 549 -23.15 -30.57 -9.75
CA ARG A 549 -23.78 -31.02 -8.51
C ARG A 549 -25.26 -30.73 -8.41
N LEU A 550 -25.71 -29.61 -8.98
CA LEU A 550 -27.12 -29.21 -8.91
C LEU A 550 -27.89 -29.47 -10.22
N ALA A 551 -27.20 -29.92 -11.28
CA ALA A 551 -27.76 -30.12 -12.61
C ALA A 551 -28.49 -28.88 -13.19
N VAL A 552 -28.08 -27.68 -12.79
CA VAL A 552 -28.64 -26.41 -13.29
C VAL A 552 -27.66 -25.74 -14.25
N ARG A 553 -28.17 -25.19 -15.35
CA ARG A 553 -27.37 -24.46 -16.36
C ARG A 553 -27.62 -22.96 -16.27
N GLY A 554 -26.62 -22.16 -16.67
CA GLY A 554 -26.75 -20.71 -16.84
C GLY A 554 -26.87 -19.91 -15.54
N THR A 555 -26.49 -20.48 -14.39
CA THR A 555 -26.55 -19.80 -13.10
C THR A 555 -25.41 -20.27 -12.18
N TYR A 556 -25.32 -19.65 -11.00
CA TYR A 556 -24.34 -19.97 -9.97
C TYR A 556 -24.97 -20.83 -8.86
N SER A 557 -24.19 -21.73 -8.28
CA SER A 557 -24.68 -22.67 -7.27
C SER A 557 -25.04 -21.94 -5.98
N THR A 558 -24.22 -20.98 -5.56
CA THR A 558 -24.46 -20.17 -4.34
C THR A 558 -25.79 -19.40 -4.41
N ASP A 559 -26.05 -18.70 -5.51
CA ASP A 559 -27.30 -18.00 -5.77
C ASP A 559 -28.51 -18.94 -5.79
N ARG A 560 -28.33 -20.17 -6.29
CA ARG A 560 -29.41 -21.17 -6.33
C ARG A 560 -29.72 -21.73 -4.95
N LEU A 561 -28.69 -22.01 -4.15
CA LEU A 561 -28.82 -22.62 -2.82
C LEU A 561 -29.50 -21.71 -1.81
N VAL A 562 -29.29 -20.39 -1.89
CA VAL A 562 -30.01 -19.42 -1.04
C VAL A 562 -31.50 -19.39 -1.38
N ARG A 563 -31.86 -19.53 -2.65
CA ARG A 563 -33.27 -19.48 -3.11
C ARG A 563 -34.06 -20.76 -2.85
N THR A 564 -33.40 -21.89 -2.63
CA THR A 564 -34.04 -23.23 -2.56
C THR A 564 -34.19 -23.75 -1.13
N GLN A 565 -34.38 -22.85 -0.16
CA GLN A 565 -34.53 -23.11 1.29
C GLN A 565 -35.04 -24.53 1.62
N GLY A 566 -34.13 -25.48 1.88
CA GLY A 566 -34.50 -26.82 2.37
C GLY A 566 -33.59 -27.99 1.96
N ASN A 567 -33.17 -28.10 0.70
CA ASN A 567 -32.72 -29.42 0.16
C ASN A 567 -31.26 -29.52 -0.32
N GLY A 568 -30.37 -28.60 0.06
CA GLY A 568 -29.03 -28.46 -0.56
C GLY A 568 -27.82 -29.05 0.19
N GLY A 569 -28.02 -29.89 1.22
CA GLY A 569 -26.92 -30.55 1.94
C GLY A 569 -25.92 -29.60 2.62
N THR A 570 -24.66 -30.05 2.78
CA THR A 570 -23.54 -29.30 3.41
C THR A 570 -23.24 -27.98 2.69
N LEU A 571 -23.34 -27.98 1.35
CA LEU A 571 -23.11 -26.82 0.49
C LEU A 571 -24.07 -25.66 0.83
N ALA A 572 -25.36 -25.96 1.03
CA ALA A 572 -26.35 -24.94 1.44
C ALA A 572 -26.08 -24.38 2.85
N VAL A 573 -25.54 -25.19 3.77
CA VAL A 573 -25.12 -24.72 5.10
C VAL A 573 -23.95 -23.74 4.98
N ALA A 574 -22.93 -24.08 4.18
CA ALA A 574 -21.79 -23.21 3.95
C ALA A 574 -22.21 -21.87 3.32
N VAL A 575 -23.09 -21.89 2.31
CA VAL A 575 -23.61 -20.66 1.69
C VAL A 575 -24.42 -19.82 2.68
N ARG A 576 -25.20 -20.45 3.58
CA ARG A 576 -25.87 -19.72 4.67
C ARG A 576 -24.87 -19.09 5.63
N GLY A 577 -23.80 -19.79 6.01
CA GLY A 577 -22.73 -19.22 6.83
C GLY A 577 -22.10 -17.98 6.17
N LEU A 578 -21.79 -18.10 4.88
CA LEU A 578 -21.22 -17.00 4.07
C LEU A 578 -22.15 -15.79 3.95
N THR A 579 -23.48 -16.00 3.88
CA THR A 579 -24.47 -14.93 3.69
C THR A 579 -25.03 -14.36 5.00
N ALA A 580 -25.02 -15.15 6.07
CA ALA A 580 -25.48 -14.73 7.41
C ALA A 580 -24.45 -13.83 8.10
N ALA A 581 -23.15 -14.09 7.87
CA ALA A 581 -22.08 -13.23 8.33
C ALA A 581 -22.01 -11.98 7.45
N ARG A 582 -22.91 -11.03 7.71
CA ARG A 582 -22.88 -9.72 7.05
C ARG A 582 -21.58 -9.01 7.46
N PRO A 583 -20.75 -8.54 6.52
CA PRO A 583 -19.58 -7.76 6.87
C PRO A 583 -20.00 -6.53 7.69
N ARG A 584 -19.38 -6.33 8.86
CA ARG A 584 -19.71 -5.26 9.82
C ARG A 584 -19.58 -3.84 9.22
N ASN A 585 -18.95 -3.71 8.06
CA ASN A 585 -18.28 -2.47 7.62
C ASN A 585 -18.44 -2.15 6.12
N ALA A 586 -19.65 -2.19 5.57
CA ALA A 586 -19.89 -1.47 4.31
C ALA A 586 -19.80 0.06 4.59
N PRO A 587 -18.93 0.82 3.90
CA PRO A 587 -18.82 2.26 4.13
C PRO A 587 -20.17 2.94 3.94
N ALA A 588 -20.55 3.80 4.88
CA ALA A 588 -21.78 4.59 4.83
C ALA A 588 -21.77 5.45 3.55
N GLY A 589 -22.46 4.98 2.52
CA GLY A 589 -22.41 5.54 1.16
C GLY A 589 -22.55 4.50 0.05
N SER A 590 -22.31 3.21 0.32
CA SER A 590 -22.66 2.13 -0.61
C SER A 590 -24.15 1.80 -0.51
N GLY A 591 -25.00 2.65 -1.08
CA GLY A 591 -26.44 2.38 -1.29
C GLY A 591 -26.67 1.30 -2.35
N GLY A 592 -26.04 0.13 -2.21
CA GLY A 592 -26.16 -1.00 -3.11
C GLY A 592 -27.22 -1.99 -2.66
N SER A 593 -27.94 -2.57 -3.62
CA SER A 593 -28.77 -3.76 -3.47
C SER A 593 -28.07 -4.85 -2.63
N PRO A 594 -28.80 -5.75 -1.94
CA PRO A 594 -28.19 -6.86 -1.21
C PRO A 594 -27.21 -7.62 -2.12
N GLU A 595 -25.95 -7.75 -1.68
CA GLU A 595 -24.91 -8.42 -2.46
C GLU A 595 -25.31 -9.86 -2.75
N ARG A 596 -25.13 -10.30 -4.00
CA ARG A 596 -25.48 -11.65 -4.42
C ARG A 596 -24.55 -12.66 -3.75
N PRO A 597 -25.04 -13.84 -3.32
CA PRO A 597 -24.20 -14.90 -2.76
C PRO A 597 -22.97 -15.26 -3.60
N ALA A 598 -23.12 -15.29 -4.93
CA ALA A 598 -22.00 -15.55 -5.84
C ALA A 598 -20.89 -14.50 -5.73
N GLU A 599 -21.24 -13.23 -5.55
CA GLU A 599 -20.28 -12.13 -5.37
C GLU A 599 -19.53 -12.26 -4.03
N LEU A 600 -20.25 -12.60 -2.95
CA LEU A 600 -19.62 -12.85 -1.65
C LEU A 600 -18.62 -14.03 -1.72
N PHE A 601 -18.98 -15.07 -2.47
CA PHE A 601 -18.09 -16.20 -2.71
C PHE A 601 -16.84 -15.77 -3.50
N ALA A 602 -17.01 -15.12 -4.65
CA ALA A 602 -15.91 -14.69 -5.49
C ALA A 602 -14.95 -13.74 -4.76
N ARG A 603 -15.49 -12.80 -3.98
CA ARG A 603 -14.71 -11.93 -3.07
C ARG A 603 -13.94 -12.71 -2.02
N GLY A 604 -14.56 -13.73 -1.41
CA GLY A 604 -13.87 -14.62 -0.48
C GLY A 604 -12.69 -15.33 -1.14
N VAL A 605 -12.87 -15.82 -2.37
CA VAL A 605 -11.81 -16.49 -3.14
C VAL A 605 -10.65 -15.55 -3.45
N ASP A 606 -10.89 -14.27 -3.76
CA ASP A 606 -9.81 -13.28 -3.93
C ASP A 606 -8.89 -13.23 -2.70
N TRP A 607 -9.47 -13.16 -1.50
CA TRP A 607 -8.72 -13.16 -0.23
C TRP A 607 -8.00 -14.47 0.03
N TYR A 608 -8.62 -15.60 -0.30
CA TYR A 608 -8.00 -16.92 -0.18
C TYR A 608 -6.77 -17.01 -1.09
N VAL A 609 -6.90 -16.63 -2.36
CA VAL A 609 -5.82 -16.66 -3.35
C VAL A 609 -4.68 -15.72 -2.96
N ALA A 610 -4.98 -14.48 -2.60
CA ALA A 610 -3.97 -13.52 -2.18
C ALA A 610 -3.22 -13.99 -0.91
N THR A 611 -3.93 -14.58 0.06
CA THR A 611 -3.32 -15.13 1.28
C THR A 611 -2.43 -16.35 0.98
N ALA A 612 -2.89 -17.25 0.10
CA ALA A 612 -2.14 -18.43 -0.28
C ALA A 612 -0.84 -18.08 -1.03
N LEU A 613 -0.90 -17.16 -1.99
CA LEU A 613 0.30 -16.65 -2.67
C LEU A 613 1.25 -15.92 -1.71
N ALA A 614 0.69 -15.12 -0.80
CA ALA A 614 1.50 -14.39 0.17
C ALA A 614 2.31 -15.30 1.08
N ALA A 615 1.79 -16.48 1.41
CA ALA A 615 2.50 -17.49 2.19
C ALA A 615 3.70 -18.11 1.45
N ALA A 616 3.75 -18.01 0.11
CA ALA A 616 4.91 -18.36 -0.71
C ALA A 616 5.81 -17.16 -1.03
N GLY A 617 5.55 -16.02 -0.39
CA GLY A 617 6.23 -14.74 -0.67
C GLY A 617 5.88 -14.15 -2.03
N ARG A 618 4.83 -14.64 -2.70
CA ARG A 618 4.45 -14.25 -4.06
C ARG A 618 3.27 -13.27 -4.07
N SER A 619 3.30 -12.30 -4.96
CA SER A 619 2.15 -11.46 -5.34
C SER A 619 1.95 -11.49 -6.85
N ASN A 620 0.70 -11.49 -7.29
CA ASN A 620 0.36 -11.44 -8.70
C ASN A 620 -0.82 -10.48 -8.91
N GLY A 621 -0.50 -9.24 -9.30
CA GLY A 621 -1.46 -8.18 -9.53
C GLY A 621 -2.41 -8.41 -10.71
N ALA A 622 -2.08 -9.30 -11.65
CA ALA A 622 -3.01 -9.71 -12.70
C ALA A 622 -4.07 -10.68 -12.16
N LEU A 623 -3.68 -11.56 -11.22
CA LEU A 623 -4.58 -12.54 -10.62
C LEU A 623 -5.51 -11.91 -9.57
N SER A 624 -4.98 -11.12 -8.63
CA SER A 624 -5.76 -10.47 -7.58
C SER A 624 -5.21 -9.09 -7.22
N ALA A 625 -6.12 -8.12 -7.07
CA ALA A 625 -5.79 -6.76 -6.64
C ALA A 625 -5.66 -6.59 -5.11
N VAL A 626 -5.97 -7.63 -4.32
CA VAL A 626 -5.93 -7.58 -2.85
C VAL A 626 -4.52 -7.27 -2.35
N GLN A 627 -4.39 -6.27 -1.47
CA GLN A 627 -3.10 -5.94 -0.83
C GLN A 627 -3.10 -6.30 0.66
N ASP A 628 -4.04 -5.71 1.41
CA ASP A 628 -4.19 -5.92 2.85
C ASP A 628 -5.58 -5.45 3.35
N GLU A 629 -5.84 -5.64 4.65
CA GLU A 629 -7.13 -5.35 5.32
C GLU A 629 -7.59 -3.88 5.30
N ALA A 630 -6.69 -2.93 5.04
CA ALA A 630 -7.03 -1.50 4.88
C ALA A 630 -7.03 -1.06 3.42
N LEU A 631 -6.22 -1.70 2.59
CA LEU A 631 -6.05 -1.41 1.17
C LEU A 631 -6.39 -2.66 0.35
N ALA A 632 -7.68 -2.97 0.21
CA ALA A 632 -8.17 -4.13 -0.53
C ALA A 632 -7.95 -4.09 -2.05
N GLY A 633 -7.26 -3.06 -2.56
CA GLY A 633 -7.08 -2.82 -3.98
C GLY A 633 -8.28 -2.17 -4.67
N TYR A 634 -8.17 -1.97 -5.98
CA TYR A 634 -9.20 -1.32 -6.79
C TYR A 634 -10.40 -2.21 -7.12
N ALA A 635 -10.29 -3.53 -6.89
CA ALA A 635 -11.38 -4.48 -7.04
C ALA A 635 -12.37 -4.48 -5.86
N GLY A 636 -12.14 -3.67 -4.81
CA GLY A 636 -13.15 -3.33 -3.80
C GLY A 636 -13.62 -4.49 -2.90
N VAL A 637 -12.73 -5.42 -2.55
CA VAL A 637 -13.10 -6.63 -1.81
C VAL A 637 -13.00 -6.42 -0.29
N VAL A 638 -14.11 -6.52 0.44
CA VAL A 638 -14.07 -6.45 1.92
C VAL A 638 -13.33 -7.68 2.47
N PRO A 639 -12.36 -7.54 3.40
CA PRO A 639 -11.71 -8.68 4.04
C PRO A 639 -12.72 -9.50 4.86
N PRO A 640 -12.55 -10.83 4.93
CA PRO A 640 -13.16 -11.63 6.00
C PRO A 640 -12.73 -11.06 7.37
N GLU A 641 -13.59 -11.13 8.39
CA GLU A 641 -13.20 -10.76 9.75
C GLU A 641 -12.86 -12.01 10.56
N ALA A 642 -11.77 -11.99 11.32
CA ALA A 642 -11.48 -13.11 12.22
C ALA A 642 -12.63 -13.30 13.23
N GLY A 643 -13.07 -14.54 13.42
CA GLY A 643 -14.17 -14.89 14.31
C GLY A 643 -15.58 -14.82 13.69
N ASP A 644 -15.78 -14.25 12.50
CA ASP A 644 -17.14 -14.12 11.94
C ASP A 644 -17.68 -15.42 11.29
N GLY A 645 -16.83 -16.43 11.12
CA GLY A 645 -17.15 -17.71 10.49
C GLY A 645 -17.23 -17.67 8.96
N VAL A 646 -17.04 -16.51 8.32
CA VAL A 646 -17.01 -16.34 6.85
C VAL A 646 -15.90 -17.17 6.25
N ALA A 647 -14.70 -17.10 6.82
CA ALA A 647 -13.55 -17.83 6.30
C ALA A 647 -13.75 -19.35 6.40
N ASP A 648 -14.32 -19.84 7.50
CA ASP A 648 -14.68 -21.25 7.67
C ASP A 648 -15.75 -21.69 6.66
N ALA A 649 -16.79 -20.87 6.48
CA ALA A 649 -17.83 -21.11 5.50
C ALA A 649 -17.28 -21.15 4.07
N LEU A 650 -16.41 -20.20 3.72
CA LEU A 650 -15.73 -20.15 2.43
C LEU A 650 -14.85 -21.38 2.21
N VAL A 651 -14.04 -21.79 3.18
CA VAL A 651 -13.16 -22.96 3.07
C VAL A 651 -13.98 -24.24 2.91
N ARG A 652 -15.09 -24.38 3.64
CA ARG A 652 -16.01 -25.52 3.48
C ARG A 652 -16.62 -25.52 2.09
N LEU A 653 -17.07 -24.36 1.61
CA LEU A 653 -17.62 -24.19 0.27
C LEU A 653 -16.59 -24.55 -0.80
N LEU A 654 -15.36 -24.06 -0.69
CA LEU A 654 -14.26 -24.40 -1.58
C LEU A 654 -13.90 -25.87 -1.53
N GLY A 655 -13.87 -26.50 -0.35
CA GLY A 655 -13.61 -27.92 -0.18
C GLY A 655 -14.70 -28.81 -0.78
N ASP A 656 -15.93 -28.31 -0.84
CA ASP A 656 -16.99 -28.93 -1.61
C ASP A 656 -16.77 -28.70 -3.12
N MET A 657 -16.38 -27.51 -3.58
CA MET A 657 -16.28 -27.20 -5.03
C MET A 657 -15.01 -27.73 -5.71
N THR A 658 -13.89 -27.78 -4.99
CA THR A 658 -12.57 -28.14 -5.51
C THR A 658 -11.67 -28.69 -4.38
N VAL A 659 -10.43 -29.03 -4.69
CA VAL A 659 -9.45 -29.44 -3.68
C VAL A 659 -8.74 -28.21 -3.11
N VAL A 660 -8.87 -28.04 -1.80
CA VAL A 660 -8.21 -26.99 -1.03
C VAL A 660 -6.96 -27.58 -0.36
N PRO A 661 -5.74 -27.19 -0.74
CA PRO A 661 -4.53 -27.70 -0.09
C PRO A 661 -4.54 -27.44 1.42
N PRO A 662 -4.26 -28.45 2.29
CA PRO A 662 -4.34 -28.28 3.75
C PRO A 662 -3.48 -27.14 4.27
N VAL A 663 -2.26 -26.98 3.74
CA VAL A 663 -1.35 -25.90 4.14
C VAL A 663 -1.94 -24.51 3.87
N SER A 664 -2.56 -24.32 2.70
CA SER A 664 -3.21 -23.05 2.34
C SER A 664 -4.48 -22.82 3.15
N ARG A 665 -5.27 -23.88 3.37
CA ARG A 665 -6.46 -23.88 4.22
C ARG A 665 -6.14 -23.43 5.65
N ASP A 666 -5.23 -24.12 6.30
CA ASP A 666 -4.93 -23.94 7.72
C ASP A 666 -4.33 -22.56 7.97
N ARG A 667 -3.52 -22.04 7.03
CA ARG A 667 -3.01 -20.66 7.10
C ARG A 667 -4.10 -19.61 6.92
N PHE A 668 -5.01 -19.83 5.99
CA PHE A 668 -6.14 -18.91 5.78
C PHE A 668 -7.04 -18.86 7.01
N LEU A 669 -7.39 -20.02 7.58
CA LEU A 669 -8.20 -20.11 8.80
C LEU A 669 -7.47 -19.62 10.05
N ALA A 670 -6.15 -19.80 10.16
CA ALA A 670 -5.37 -19.25 11.26
C ALA A 670 -5.42 -17.70 11.30
N ARG A 671 -5.63 -17.06 10.14
CA ARG A 671 -5.76 -15.60 10.04
C ARG A 671 -7.20 -15.12 10.14
N TRP A 672 -8.11 -15.79 9.45
CA TRP A 672 -9.46 -15.27 9.21
C TRP A 672 -10.57 -16.16 9.78
N GLY A 673 -10.24 -17.36 10.25
CA GLY A 673 -11.22 -18.33 10.76
C GLY A 673 -11.75 -18.00 12.16
N MET A 674 -12.62 -18.86 12.65
CA MET A 674 -13.27 -18.74 13.98
C MET A 674 -12.28 -18.61 15.14
N THR A 675 -11.14 -19.29 15.06
CA THR A 675 -10.09 -19.25 16.10
C THR A 675 -9.05 -18.14 15.86
N GLY A 676 -9.21 -17.37 14.77
CA GLY A 676 -8.34 -16.25 14.46
C GLY A 676 -8.55 -15.11 15.46
N ALA A 677 -7.47 -14.41 15.81
CA ALA A 677 -7.58 -13.19 16.60
C ALA A 677 -7.91 -11.99 15.69
N PRO A 678 -8.85 -11.12 16.05
CA PRO A 678 -9.11 -9.90 15.31
C PRO A 678 -7.87 -9.00 15.32
N SER A 679 -7.57 -8.43 14.16
CA SER A 679 -6.49 -7.43 14.04
C SER A 679 -6.83 -6.16 14.82
N ALA A 680 -5.82 -5.38 15.18
CA ALA A 680 -6.02 -4.09 15.84
C ALA A 680 -6.98 -3.19 15.06
N LEU A 681 -6.86 -3.13 13.73
CA LEU A 681 -7.75 -2.31 12.90
C LEU A 681 -9.19 -2.84 12.87
N SER A 682 -9.35 -4.17 12.85
CA SER A 682 -10.68 -4.81 12.93
C SER A 682 -11.36 -4.50 14.27
N LEU A 683 -10.61 -4.51 15.38
CA LEU A 683 -11.12 -4.09 16.69
C LEU A 683 -11.60 -2.64 16.66
N VAL A 684 -10.81 -1.70 16.13
CA VAL A 684 -11.23 -0.29 16.01
C VAL A 684 -12.52 -0.17 15.18
N ARG A 685 -12.59 -0.83 14.02
CA ARG A 685 -13.77 -0.79 13.15
C ARG A 685 -15.01 -1.38 13.82
N SER A 686 -14.86 -2.50 14.53
CA SER A 686 -15.98 -3.15 15.23
C SER A 686 -16.67 -2.19 16.20
N THR A 687 -15.91 -1.36 16.93
CA THR A 687 -16.48 -0.36 17.85
C THR A 687 -17.31 0.72 17.16
N TRP A 688 -17.10 0.98 15.86
CA TRP A 688 -17.89 1.97 15.11
C TRP A 688 -19.24 1.42 14.70
N SER A 689 -19.26 0.14 14.32
CA SER A 689 -20.46 -0.56 13.86
C SER A 689 -21.47 -0.76 15.00
N THR A 690 -21.00 -0.79 16.24
CA THR A 690 -21.85 -0.86 17.43
C THR A 690 -22.53 0.48 17.69
N MET A 691 -23.78 0.60 17.23
CA MET A 691 -24.67 1.67 17.67
C MET A 691 -25.25 1.30 19.04
N PRO A 692 -25.11 2.14 20.08
CA PRO A 692 -25.92 1.96 21.26
C PRO A 692 -27.38 2.14 20.82
N TRP A 693 -28.19 1.09 21.01
CA TRP A 693 -29.61 1.17 20.73
C TRP A 693 -30.20 2.36 21.48
N TRP A 694 -31.06 3.14 20.82
CA TRP A 694 -31.72 4.30 21.42
C TRP A 694 -32.51 3.91 22.69
N GLY A 695 -32.96 2.65 22.75
CA GLY A 695 -33.56 2.04 23.95
C GLY A 695 -32.57 1.82 25.10
N THR A 696 -31.32 1.46 24.82
CA THR A 696 -30.28 1.27 25.85
C THR A 696 -29.89 2.59 26.50
N GLU A 697 -29.79 3.66 25.70
CA GLU A 697 -29.52 5.00 26.24
C GLU A 697 -30.71 5.53 27.07
N ARG A 698 -31.95 5.24 26.64
CA ARG A 698 -33.16 5.54 27.41
C ARG A 698 -33.22 4.71 28.69
N ALA A 699 -32.87 3.42 28.65
CA ALA A 699 -32.80 2.56 29.83
C ALA A 699 -31.73 3.03 30.83
N ILE A 700 -30.53 3.39 30.36
CA ILE A 700 -29.45 3.93 31.19
C ILE A 700 -29.89 5.24 31.87
N ARG A 701 -30.62 6.12 31.17
CA ARG A 701 -31.17 7.36 31.75
C ARG A 701 -32.36 7.12 32.68
N SER A 702 -33.22 6.14 32.39
CA SER A 702 -34.48 5.91 33.11
C SER A 702 -34.29 5.12 34.40
N PHE A 703 -33.26 4.27 34.49
CA PHE A 703 -33.08 3.39 35.63
C PHE A 703 -32.07 3.86 36.67
N GLY A 704 -31.31 4.94 36.45
CA GLY A 704 -30.31 5.41 37.42
C GLY A 704 -29.25 4.36 37.79
N LEU A 705 -29.17 3.27 37.03
CA LEU A 705 -28.35 2.10 37.33
C LEU A 705 -26.90 2.38 36.93
N THR A 706 -26.14 2.94 37.87
CA THR A 706 -24.69 2.72 37.95
C THR A 706 -24.44 1.29 38.39
N MET A 707 -24.66 0.32 37.49
CA MET A 707 -24.16 -1.04 37.71
C MET A 707 -22.63 -0.97 37.64
N PRO A 708 -21.90 -1.41 38.68
CA PRO A 708 -20.44 -1.41 38.65
C PRO A 708 -19.94 -2.31 37.52
N LEU A 709 -18.98 -1.80 36.74
CA LEU A 709 -18.32 -2.51 35.61
C LEU A 709 -17.85 -3.92 35.99
N SER A 710 -17.54 -4.17 37.27
CA SER A 710 -17.08 -5.45 37.79
C SER A 710 -18.00 -6.62 37.46
N CYS A 711 -19.32 -6.43 37.39
CA CYS A 711 -20.24 -7.57 37.35
C CYS A 711 -20.51 -8.12 35.93
N VAL A 712 -20.32 -7.30 34.89
CA VAL A 712 -20.55 -7.70 33.47
C VAL A 712 -19.23 -7.94 32.73
N THR A 713 -18.13 -7.38 33.24
CA THR A 713 -16.83 -7.47 32.58
C THR A 713 -15.94 -8.59 33.12
N GLU A 714 -16.28 -9.23 34.24
CA GLU A 714 -15.31 -10.11 34.91
C GLU A 714 -14.77 -11.28 34.07
N PRO A 715 -15.55 -12.04 33.27
CA PRO A 715 -14.98 -13.15 32.51
C PRO A 715 -14.15 -12.68 31.29
N ALA A 716 -14.67 -11.75 30.49
CA ALA A 716 -14.02 -11.27 29.26
C ALA A 716 -12.92 -10.22 29.52
N ALA A 717 -13.10 -9.37 30.53
CA ALA A 717 -12.09 -8.43 30.97
C ALA A 717 -11.06 -9.04 31.92
N LYS A 718 -11.33 -10.08 32.73
CA LYS A 718 -10.22 -10.81 33.42
C LYS A 718 -9.36 -11.61 32.44
N ALA A 719 -9.95 -12.16 31.36
CA ALA A 719 -9.18 -12.89 30.35
C ALA A 719 -8.29 -11.98 29.47
N THR A 720 -8.58 -10.67 29.39
CA THR A 720 -7.85 -9.71 28.54
C THR A 720 -7.27 -8.50 29.29
N ALA A 721 -7.49 -8.39 30.60
CA ALA A 721 -6.94 -7.33 31.45
C ALA A 721 -5.41 -7.33 31.36
N GLY A 722 -4.84 -6.15 31.12
CA GLY A 722 -3.39 -5.98 30.94
C GLY A 722 -2.88 -6.24 29.52
N THR A 723 -3.73 -6.62 28.56
CA THR A 723 -3.32 -6.77 27.15
C THR A 723 -3.52 -5.48 26.36
N TRP A 724 -2.73 -5.29 25.29
CA TRP A 724 -2.90 -4.15 24.37
C TRP A 724 -4.29 -4.12 23.70
N ARG A 725 -4.96 -5.26 23.55
CA ARG A 725 -6.31 -5.36 22.95
C ARG A 725 -7.36 -4.68 23.83
N SER A 726 -7.30 -4.91 25.14
CA SER A 726 -8.19 -4.23 26.09
C SER A 726 -7.95 -2.72 26.09
N ALA A 727 -6.68 -2.29 26.09
CA ALA A 727 -6.32 -0.88 25.98
C ALA A 727 -6.85 -0.24 24.69
N LEU A 728 -6.73 -0.93 23.55
CA LEU A 728 -7.24 -0.46 22.26
C LEU A 728 -8.77 -0.35 22.25
N LEU A 729 -9.49 -1.37 22.75
CA LEU A 729 -10.95 -1.33 22.86
C LEU A 729 -11.42 -0.15 23.72
N GLY A 730 -10.74 0.10 24.84
CA GLY A 730 -10.99 1.27 25.69
C GLY A 730 -10.79 2.59 24.93
N ALA A 731 -9.67 2.74 24.23
CA ALA A 731 -9.36 3.94 23.44
C ALA A 731 -10.33 4.14 22.26
N ALA A 732 -10.76 3.06 21.60
CA ALA A 732 -11.72 3.09 20.50
C ALA A 732 -13.12 3.48 20.99
N ALA A 733 -13.60 2.86 22.07
CA ALA A 733 -14.86 3.23 22.70
C ALA A 733 -14.87 4.68 23.22
N GLU A 734 -13.75 5.15 23.79
CA GLU A 734 -13.62 6.54 24.23
C GLU A 734 -13.67 7.52 23.05
N SER A 735 -12.93 7.22 21.98
CA SER A 735 -12.93 8.05 20.77
C SER A 735 -14.33 8.10 20.17
N ARG A 736 -15.02 6.96 20.04
CA ARG A 736 -16.40 6.91 19.56
C ARG A 736 -17.37 7.69 20.45
N ALA A 737 -17.23 7.58 21.77
CA ALA A 737 -18.03 8.35 22.74
C ALA A 737 -17.88 9.86 22.53
N ARG A 738 -16.65 10.35 22.39
CA ARG A 738 -16.38 11.76 22.07
C ARG A 738 -17.03 12.16 20.73
N GLY A 739 -16.89 11.34 19.68
CA GLY A 739 -17.49 11.62 18.37
C GLY A 739 -19.01 11.70 18.40
N MET A 740 -19.68 10.84 19.16
CA MET A 740 -21.13 10.90 19.37
C MET A 740 -21.55 12.21 20.05
N LEU A 741 -20.82 12.64 21.08
CA LEU A 741 -21.10 13.90 21.78
C LEU A 741 -20.83 15.13 20.89
N ARG A 742 -19.73 15.14 20.11
CA ARG A 742 -19.45 16.20 19.13
C ARG A 742 -20.53 16.28 18.05
N SER A 743 -20.99 15.14 17.53
CA SER A 743 -22.06 15.08 16.52
C SER A 743 -23.38 15.63 17.07
N ARG A 744 -23.74 15.28 18.32
CA ARG A 744 -24.91 15.85 19.01
C ARG A 744 -24.80 17.36 19.20
N GLY A 745 -23.62 17.88 19.54
CA GLY A 745 -23.40 19.33 19.61
C GLY A 745 -23.69 20.02 18.28
N ARG A 746 -23.18 19.47 17.17
CA ARG A 746 -23.35 20.03 15.83
C ARG A 746 -24.79 19.99 15.29
N GLN A 747 -25.59 18.99 15.66
CA GLN A 747 -26.98 18.87 15.19
C GLN A 747 -27.92 19.95 15.72
N TRP A 748 -27.55 20.68 16.78
CA TRP A 748 -28.41 21.66 17.43
C TRP A 748 -27.93 23.06 17.05
N ALA A 749 -28.57 23.70 16.07
CA ALA A 749 -28.09 24.95 15.45
C ALA A 749 -28.00 26.19 16.39
N ALA A 750 -28.55 26.12 17.61
CA ALA A 750 -28.45 27.19 18.59
C ALA A 750 -27.63 26.72 19.80
N PRO A 751 -26.56 27.46 20.22
CA PRO A 751 -25.76 27.13 21.40
C PRO A 751 -26.59 26.94 22.67
N ALA A 752 -27.70 27.66 22.79
CA ALA A 752 -28.65 27.55 23.91
C ALA A 752 -29.37 26.20 23.98
N ARG A 753 -29.50 25.48 22.86
CA ARG A 753 -30.21 24.20 22.78
C ARG A 753 -29.31 22.97 22.83
N TRP A 754 -27.98 23.11 22.75
CA TRP A 754 -27.09 21.96 22.90
C TRP A 754 -27.32 21.25 24.24
N SER A 755 -27.22 19.93 24.31
CA SER A 755 -27.18 19.29 25.63
C SER A 755 -25.95 19.78 26.40
N TRP A 756 -26.03 19.85 27.74
CA TRP A 756 -24.90 20.34 28.54
C TRP A 756 -23.66 19.45 28.35
N GLU A 757 -23.84 18.16 28.09
CA GLU A 757 -22.78 17.20 27.81
C GLU A 757 -22.05 17.51 26.49
N ALA A 758 -22.78 17.90 25.45
CA ALA A 758 -22.18 18.29 24.18
C ALA A 758 -21.40 19.62 24.31
N ARG A 759 -21.91 20.57 25.10
CA ARG A 759 -21.24 21.86 25.37
C ARG A 759 -19.95 21.71 26.19
N SER A 760 -19.97 20.87 27.23
CA SER A 760 -18.79 20.65 28.08
C SER A 760 -17.67 19.89 27.36
N THR A 761 -18.02 19.03 26.39
CA THR A 761 -17.03 18.28 25.59
C THR A 761 -16.38 19.13 24.49
N LEU A 762 -17.04 20.21 24.06
CA LEU A 762 -16.58 21.12 22.99
C LEU A 762 -15.88 22.40 23.51
N GLY A 763 -15.53 22.47 24.79
CA GLY A 763 -14.75 23.59 25.34
C GLY A 763 -15.54 24.88 25.65
N GLY A 764 -16.86 24.79 25.87
CA GLY A 764 -17.64 25.92 26.39
C GLY A 764 -17.22 26.34 27.83
N PRO A 765 -17.84 27.39 28.43
CA PRO A 765 -17.48 27.95 29.75
C PRO A 765 -17.80 27.03 30.95
N TRP A 766 -17.86 25.71 30.72
CA TRP A 766 -18.30 24.69 31.66
C TRP A 766 -17.10 23.89 32.19
N ASN A 767 -17.28 23.29 33.36
CA ASN A 767 -16.26 22.47 34.00
C ASN A 767 -15.84 21.29 33.09
N PRO A 768 -14.56 21.18 32.66
CA PRO A 768 -14.06 20.08 31.84
C PRO A 768 -14.34 18.69 32.44
N ALA A 769 -14.37 18.58 33.77
CA ALA A 769 -14.66 17.33 34.48
C ALA A 769 -16.07 16.77 34.16
N LEU A 770 -17.03 17.64 33.82
CA LEU A 770 -18.38 17.22 33.42
C LEU A 770 -18.39 16.62 32.00
N GLY A 771 -17.56 17.15 31.10
CA GLY A 771 -17.33 16.58 29.76
C GLY A 771 -16.67 15.21 29.85
N ASP A 772 -15.60 15.09 30.64
CA ASP A 772 -14.90 13.82 30.86
C ASP A 772 -15.82 12.76 31.48
N SER A 773 -16.67 13.16 32.43
CA SER A 773 -17.68 12.27 33.01
C SER A 773 -18.70 11.79 31.97
N ALA A 774 -19.14 12.65 31.05
CA ALA A 774 -20.08 12.27 29.99
C ALA A 774 -19.44 11.32 28.97
N VAL A 775 -18.17 11.56 28.61
CA VAL A 775 -17.38 10.67 27.76
C VAL A 775 -17.23 9.30 28.43
N ALA A 776 -16.83 9.26 29.71
CA ALA A 776 -16.65 8.01 30.45
C ALA A 776 -17.95 7.18 30.51
N ARG A 777 -19.10 7.81 30.84
CA ARG A 777 -20.40 7.11 30.85
C ARG A 777 -20.78 6.53 29.49
N THR A 778 -20.55 7.29 28.42
CA THR A 778 -20.87 6.86 27.05
C THR A 778 -19.93 5.75 26.59
N ARG A 779 -18.63 5.84 26.90
CA ARG A 779 -17.63 4.79 26.66
C ARG A 779 -18.04 3.49 27.33
N ASP A 780 -18.37 3.53 28.62
CA ASP A 780 -18.72 2.33 29.38
C ASP A 780 -20.01 1.68 28.85
N ALA A 781 -20.96 2.48 28.36
CA ALA A 781 -22.15 1.98 27.69
C ALA A 781 -21.82 1.29 26.34
N LEU A 782 -20.91 1.84 25.56
CA LEU A 782 -20.44 1.24 24.30
C LEU A 782 -19.73 -0.09 24.57
N LEU A 783 -18.82 -0.14 25.55
CA LEU A 783 -18.12 -1.38 25.91
C LEU A 783 -19.09 -2.49 26.33
N ARG A 784 -20.12 -2.16 27.11
CA ARG A 784 -21.19 -3.12 27.44
C ARG A 784 -21.93 -3.63 26.22
N ALA A 785 -22.27 -2.73 25.28
CA ALA A 785 -22.95 -3.12 24.04
C ALA A 785 -22.09 -4.03 23.16
N ILE A 786 -20.79 -3.77 23.07
CA ILE A 786 -19.84 -4.61 22.31
C ILE A 786 -19.78 -6.01 22.90
N VAL A 787 -19.62 -6.15 24.23
CA VAL A 787 -19.58 -7.46 24.90
C VAL A 787 -20.88 -8.24 24.70
N TRP A 788 -22.02 -7.55 24.76
CA TRP A 788 -23.32 -8.19 24.53
C TRP A 788 -23.50 -8.68 23.09
N ASP A 789 -23.10 -7.85 22.11
CA ASP A 789 -23.19 -8.16 20.68
C ASP A 789 -22.20 -9.27 20.27
N ASP A 790 -21.08 -9.40 20.98
CA ASP A 790 -20.13 -10.50 20.83
C ASP A 790 -20.71 -11.82 21.38
N ALA A 791 -21.23 -11.79 22.62
CA ALA A 791 -21.86 -12.95 23.26
C ALA A 791 -23.09 -13.47 22.49
N ALA A 792 -23.88 -12.58 21.89
CA ALA A 792 -25.04 -12.95 21.08
C ALA A 792 -24.67 -13.62 19.74
N ARG A 793 -23.48 -13.35 19.21
CA ARG A 793 -23.01 -13.87 17.90
C ARG A 793 -22.17 -15.13 18.00
N HIS A 794 -21.62 -15.38 19.17
CA HIS A 794 -20.90 -16.61 19.50
C HIS A 794 -21.68 -17.44 20.53
N PRO A 795 -22.89 -17.95 20.21
CA PRO A 795 -23.46 -18.99 21.03
C PRO A 795 -22.48 -20.15 20.95
N LEU A 796 -21.80 -20.44 22.06
CA LEU A 796 -21.01 -21.65 22.18
C LEU A 796 -21.89 -22.81 21.68
N VAL A 797 -21.32 -23.62 20.79
CA VAL A 797 -21.91 -24.89 20.38
C VAL A 797 -21.76 -25.82 21.58
N ASP A 798 -22.58 -25.58 22.60
CA ASP A 798 -22.98 -26.43 23.73
C ASP A 798 -23.69 -25.52 24.76
N GLY A 799 -24.86 -25.95 25.22
CA GLY A 799 -25.95 -25.13 25.78
C GLY A 799 -25.75 -24.37 27.10
N ASP A 800 -24.55 -23.93 27.45
CA ASP A 800 -24.23 -23.37 28.79
C ASP A 800 -24.39 -21.83 28.92
N VAL A 801 -24.59 -21.09 27.83
CA VAL A 801 -24.70 -19.60 27.91
C VAL A 801 -26.07 -19.14 28.45
N ALA A 802 -27.13 -19.93 28.26
CA ALA A 802 -28.44 -19.61 28.85
C ALA A 802 -28.39 -19.66 30.39
N VAL A 803 -27.44 -20.42 30.96
CA VAL A 803 -27.20 -20.48 32.40
C VAL A 803 -26.29 -19.34 32.85
N LEU A 804 -25.21 -19.04 32.11
CA LEU A 804 -24.27 -17.96 32.47
C LEU A 804 -24.84 -16.55 32.32
N GLY A 805 -25.66 -16.29 31.29
CA GLY A 805 -26.33 -15.00 31.14
C GLY A 805 -27.35 -14.73 32.25
N ASP A 806 -28.03 -15.78 32.70
CA ASP A 806 -29.12 -15.71 33.67
C ASP A 806 -28.61 -15.81 35.13
N GLU A 807 -27.48 -16.46 35.37
CA GLU A 807 -26.73 -16.43 36.64
C GLU A 807 -25.96 -15.12 36.81
N ALA A 808 -25.33 -14.57 35.77
CA ALA A 808 -24.70 -13.25 35.85
C ALA A 808 -25.72 -12.13 36.07
N LEU A 809 -26.92 -12.24 35.48
CA LEU A 809 -28.05 -11.34 35.74
C LEU A 809 -28.64 -11.53 37.14
N ARG A 810 -28.63 -12.74 37.71
CA ARG A 810 -29.06 -13.02 39.10
C ARG A 810 -28.04 -12.60 40.15
N ALA A 811 -26.75 -12.71 39.88
CA ALA A 811 -25.70 -12.21 40.76
C ALA A 811 -25.58 -10.67 40.73
N CYS A 812 -26.11 -10.04 39.67
CA CYS A 812 -26.17 -8.60 39.49
C CYS A 812 -27.39 -7.91 40.12
N ARG A 813 -28.50 -8.64 40.33
CA ARG A 813 -29.70 -8.15 41.01
C ARG A 813 -29.58 -8.39 42.50
#